data_AF-A0A4D6N8V2-F1
#
_entry.id   AF-A0A4D6N8V2-F1
#
_cell.length_a   1.000
_cell.length_b   1.000
_cell.length_c   1.000
_cell.angle_alpha   90.00
_cell.angle_beta   90.00
_cell.angle_gamma   90.00
#
_symmetry.space_group_name_H-M   'P 1'
#
loop_
_entity.id
_entity.type
_entity.pdbx_description
1 polymer ?
#
loop_
_entity_poly.entity_id
_entity_poly.type
_entity_poly.pdbx_seq_one_letter_code
_entity_poly.pdbx_strand_id
1 'polypeptide(L)'
;MASGSQGFSSFQRFWASFQGGMRVPVDPSAHTIKSHGATLARNHVRDWLILLLLIVIEVVLFIIKPFYRFVGRDMMEDLKYPLKENTVPVWAVPLYAVLLPMAVFLLFYMRRRDVYDLHHSVLGLLFAVLITGVLTDAIKNAVGRPRPDFFWRCFPDGVENYDKWGGVVCHGKESDIKEGHKSFPSGHTSWSFAGLGFLSLYLSGKIKAFDQKGHIAKLCIVFLPLLTACMVGISRVDDYWHHWQDVFAGGLLGLVVATFCYMQFFPAPYSNEGWGPYAYFRAMEESRGNNGNNDRESPVVQAMEEGVTNQEPRRNGDTFTPYPFRSPTLEAMEMAHKNIMPEIQLGMHTIRSHGTRVARIHMHDWLILLLLVIIDAVLNIIEPFHRFVGEGMMTDLRYPLKGNTIPFWAVPIVAILLPLAVFLVYYFIRKDVYDFHHAILGLLFSVLITAVITDAIKDGVGRPRPDFFWRCFPDGKGVFDPVTSDVRCTGDKGVIKEGHKSFPSGHTSWSFAGLVYLSWYLSGKIRVFDRRGHVAKLCLVFLPILVAAMIAVSRVDDYWHHWQDVFAGGLIGTTIASFCYLQFYPPPYDLDGWGPHAYFQMLAESRNGSQPSTVNNEIHHVQSSELQAVSVYIPPQHDADTRVNSWDSSPMLGASQNFSFNFPRLKYTLYGALQCDEREQNNRTSRTPLLKMVEKI
;
A
#
# COMPACT_ATOMS: atom_id res chain seq x y z
N MET A 1 15.21 49.27 -24.04
CA MET A 1 15.54 47.96 -23.44
C MET A 1 15.76 48.13 -21.93
N ALA A 2 14.74 47.99 -21.08
CA ALA A 2 14.90 48.20 -19.63
C ALA A 2 13.83 47.57 -18.69
N SER A 3 13.03 46.58 -19.14
CA SER A 3 11.96 45.98 -18.30
C SER A 3 12.12 44.48 -18.01
N GLY A 4 13.13 43.81 -18.55
CA GLY A 4 13.32 42.35 -18.38
C GLY A 4 13.95 41.90 -17.05
N SER A 5 14.59 42.80 -16.30
CA SER A 5 15.40 42.43 -15.12
C SER A 5 14.60 42.28 -13.82
N GLN A 6 13.46 42.96 -13.67
CA GLN A 6 12.69 42.91 -12.41
C GLN A 6 11.93 41.59 -12.22
N GLY A 7 11.42 40.96 -13.29
CA GLY A 7 10.75 39.66 -13.20
C GLY A 7 11.67 38.54 -12.70
N PHE A 8 12.91 38.50 -13.20
CA PHE A 8 13.91 37.50 -12.80
C PHE A 8 14.37 37.69 -11.34
N SER A 9 14.53 38.95 -10.90
CA SER A 9 14.78 39.33 -9.51
C SER A 9 13.64 38.89 -8.58
N SER A 10 12.38 39.09 -8.99
CA SER A 10 11.21 38.66 -8.21
C SER A 10 11.16 37.13 -8.08
N PHE A 11 11.40 36.39 -9.16
CA PHE A 11 11.46 34.92 -9.14
C PHE A 11 12.60 34.38 -8.25
N GLN A 12 13.79 35.00 -8.29
CA GLN A 12 14.88 34.66 -7.37
C GLN A 12 14.55 34.96 -5.92
N ARG A 13 13.86 36.07 -5.60
CA ARG A 13 13.42 36.42 -4.24
C ARG A 13 12.32 35.47 -3.74
N PHE A 14 11.37 35.11 -4.61
CA PHE A 14 10.35 34.10 -4.34
C PHE A 14 10.99 32.75 -4.01
N TRP A 15 11.93 32.28 -4.85
CA TRP A 15 12.68 31.06 -4.57
C TRP A 15 13.52 31.16 -3.29
N ALA A 16 14.17 32.29 -3.02
CA ALA A 16 14.92 32.55 -1.79
C ALA A 16 14.05 32.57 -0.52
N SER A 17 12.77 32.93 -0.62
CA SER A 17 11.79 32.83 0.47
C SER A 17 11.57 31.36 0.89
N PHE A 18 11.47 30.44 -0.08
CA PHE A 18 11.42 29.00 0.21
C PHE A 18 12.75 28.41 0.70
N GLN A 19 13.88 29.13 0.53
CA GLN A 19 15.20 28.67 0.96
C GLN A 19 15.48 28.83 2.47
N GLY A 20 14.50 29.21 3.29
CA GLY A 20 14.65 29.28 4.75
C GLY A 20 15.13 27.97 5.40
N GLY A 21 14.88 26.81 4.78
CA GLY A 21 15.42 25.50 5.18
C GLY A 21 16.63 25.01 4.37
N MET A 22 17.13 25.81 3.42
CA MET A 22 18.20 25.45 2.47
C MET A 22 19.57 26.04 2.85
N ARG A 23 19.63 26.81 3.95
CA ARG A 23 20.86 27.35 4.56
C ARG A 23 21.40 26.48 5.71
N VAL A 24 21.37 25.15 5.56
CA VAL A 24 22.29 24.33 6.36
C VAL A 24 23.69 24.58 5.77
N PRO A 25 24.70 24.97 6.58
CA PRO A 25 26.05 25.19 6.05
C PRO A 25 26.55 23.93 5.34
N VAL A 26 27.30 24.11 4.26
CA VAL A 26 27.96 23.00 3.56
C VAL A 26 28.98 22.42 4.53
N ASP A 27 28.76 21.18 4.95
CA ASP A 27 29.70 20.47 5.81
C ASP A 27 31.06 20.35 5.07
N PRO A 28 32.18 20.76 5.69
CA PRO A 28 33.52 20.61 5.09
C PRO A 28 33.85 19.18 4.67
N SER A 29 33.18 18.17 5.22
CA SER A 29 33.30 16.75 4.87
C SER A 29 32.49 16.31 3.63
N ALA A 30 32.00 17.25 2.81
CA ALA A 30 31.10 17.00 1.67
C ALA A 30 31.38 15.70 0.87
N HIS A 31 30.53 14.70 1.07
CA HIS A 31 30.60 13.40 0.40
C HIS A 31 30.21 13.52 -1.09
N THR A 32 31.19 13.81 -1.94
CA THR A 32 31.00 13.93 -3.40
C THR A 32 31.01 12.59 -4.11
N ILE A 33 30.56 12.58 -5.38
CA ILE A 33 30.70 11.41 -6.29
C ILE A 33 32.16 10.93 -6.36
N LYS A 34 33.15 11.85 -6.39
CA LYS A 34 34.57 11.51 -6.49
C LYS A 34 35.12 10.82 -5.23
N SER A 35 34.61 11.16 -4.04
CA SER A 35 35.11 10.60 -2.78
C SER A 35 34.35 9.35 -2.32
N HIS A 36 33.04 9.29 -2.52
CA HIS A 36 32.19 8.22 -1.94
C HIS A 36 31.31 7.48 -2.96
N GLY A 37 31.20 7.94 -4.21
CA GLY A 37 30.26 7.39 -5.19
C GLY A 37 30.49 5.91 -5.54
N ALA A 38 31.76 5.50 -5.74
CA ALA A 38 32.11 4.11 -6.03
C ALA A 38 31.81 3.16 -4.85
N THR A 39 32.13 3.59 -3.63
CA THR A 39 31.81 2.85 -2.40
C THR A 39 30.30 2.68 -2.23
N LEU A 40 29.53 3.74 -2.49
CA LEU A 40 28.06 3.71 -2.39
C LEU A 40 27.43 2.78 -3.44
N ALA A 41 27.90 2.84 -4.69
CA ALA A 41 27.45 1.93 -5.74
C ALA A 41 27.77 0.46 -5.40
N ARG A 42 28.95 0.17 -4.85
CA ARG A 42 29.35 -1.17 -4.40
C ARG A 42 28.45 -1.68 -3.26
N ASN A 43 28.12 -0.84 -2.29
CA ASN A 43 27.25 -1.21 -1.18
C ASN A 43 25.82 -1.58 -1.65
N HIS A 44 25.36 -0.99 -2.76
CA HIS A 44 24.05 -1.26 -3.38
C HIS A 44 24.12 -2.20 -4.60
N VAL A 45 25.18 -3.00 -4.77
CA VAL A 45 25.33 -3.89 -5.95
C VAL A 45 24.15 -4.85 -6.12
N ARG A 46 23.53 -5.32 -5.03
CA ARG A 46 22.33 -6.17 -5.06
C ARG A 46 21.11 -5.45 -5.61
N ASP A 47 20.94 -4.17 -5.26
CA ASP A 47 19.86 -3.34 -5.76
C ASP A 47 20.03 -3.10 -7.29
N TRP A 48 21.26 -2.85 -7.75
CA TRP A 48 21.57 -2.72 -9.19
C TRP A 48 21.36 -4.01 -10.00
N LEU A 49 21.72 -5.17 -9.45
CA LEU A 49 21.46 -6.47 -10.10
C LEU A 49 19.94 -6.75 -10.24
N ILE A 50 19.15 -6.36 -9.25
CA ILE A 50 17.69 -6.54 -9.29
C ILE A 50 17.03 -5.52 -10.24
N LEU A 51 17.57 -4.30 -10.40
CA LEU A 51 17.14 -3.40 -11.48
C LEU A 51 17.34 -4.02 -12.86
N LEU A 52 18.50 -4.63 -13.11
CA LEU A 52 18.77 -5.30 -14.38
C LEU A 52 17.79 -6.47 -14.60
N LEU A 53 17.48 -7.24 -13.56
CA LEU A 53 16.48 -8.31 -13.62
C LEU A 53 15.07 -7.76 -13.93
N LEU A 54 14.65 -6.66 -13.31
CA LEU A 54 13.36 -6.02 -13.59
C LEU A 54 13.27 -5.54 -15.06
N ILE A 55 14.35 -4.98 -15.61
CA ILE A 55 14.41 -4.58 -17.04
C ILE A 55 14.25 -5.81 -17.94
N VAL A 56 14.91 -6.93 -17.62
CA VAL A 56 14.76 -8.18 -18.39
C VAL A 56 13.32 -8.73 -18.30
N ILE A 57 12.70 -8.69 -17.13
CA ILE A 57 11.30 -9.11 -16.94
C ILE A 57 10.36 -8.22 -17.76
N GLU A 58 10.55 -6.90 -17.78
CA GLU A 58 9.73 -5.97 -18.55
C GLU A 58 9.82 -6.24 -20.07
N VAL A 59 11.03 -6.52 -20.57
CA VAL A 59 11.24 -6.91 -21.98
C VAL A 59 10.51 -8.22 -22.31
N VAL A 60 10.53 -9.20 -21.40
CA VAL A 60 9.79 -10.46 -21.58
C VAL A 60 8.27 -10.22 -21.57
N LEU A 61 7.76 -9.39 -20.65
CA LEU A 61 6.34 -9.02 -20.57
C LEU A 61 5.87 -8.27 -21.82
N PHE A 62 6.70 -7.41 -22.41
CA PHE A 62 6.36 -6.71 -23.65
C PHE A 62 6.14 -7.68 -24.84
N ILE A 63 7.00 -8.70 -24.94
CA ILE A 63 6.95 -9.71 -26.01
C ILE A 63 5.69 -10.57 -25.90
N ILE A 64 5.32 -11.00 -24.69
CA ILE A 64 4.14 -11.84 -24.42
C ILE A 64 2.87 -11.28 -25.08
N LYS A 65 2.07 -12.17 -25.67
CA LYS A 65 0.74 -11.82 -26.20
C LYS A 65 -0.24 -11.70 -25.02
N PRO A 66 -1.10 -10.67 -24.98
CA PRO A 66 -2.12 -10.56 -23.96
C PRO A 66 -3.15 -11.69 -24.11
N PHE A 67 -3.90 -11.95 -23.05
CA PHE A 67 -5.13 -12.73 -23.13
C PHE A 67 -6.12 -12.07 -24.10
N TYR A 68 -6.66 -12.84 -25.03
CA TYR A 68 -7.71 -12.38 -25.94
C TYR A 68 -9.07 -12.61 -25.28
N ARG A 69 -9.50 -11.62 -24.49
CA ARG A 69 -10.81 -11.62 -23.84
C ARG A 69 -11.93 -11.65 -24.89
N PHE A 70 -12.98 -12.44 -24.64
CA PHE A 70 -14.20 -12.45 -25.44
C PHE A 70 -14.81 -11.05 -25.56
N VAL A 71 -15.10 -10.65 -26.79
CA VAL A 71 -15.88 -9.46 -27.15
C VAL A 71 -17.07 -9.95 -27.95
N GLY A 72 -18.27 -9.79 -27.39
CA GLY A 72 -19.53 -10.14 -28.04
C GLY A 72 -20.01 -9.01 -28.95
N ARG A 73 -20.86 -9.33 -29.94
CA ARG A 73 -21.55 -8.33 -30.79
C ARG A 73 -22.19 -7.21 -29.97
N ASP A 74 -22.93 -7.56 -28.94
CA ASP A 74 -23.71 -6.62 -28.13
C ASP A 74 -22.80 -5.63 -27.35
N MET A 75 -21.51 -5.97 -27.19
CA MET A 75 -20.49 -5.15 -26.53
C MET A 75 -19.77 -4.20 -27.50
N MET A 76 -19.91 -4.39 -28.82
CA MET A 76 -19.13 -3.60 -29.79
C MET A 76 -19.55 -2.14 -29.87
N GLU A 77 -20.79 -1.80 -29.51
CA GLU A 77 -21.27 -0.42 -29.49
C GLU A 77 -20.47 0.43 -28.48
N ASP A 78 -20.18 -0.12 -27.28
CA ASP A 78 -19.33 0.50 -26.26
C ASP A 78 -17.84 0.59 -26.67
N LEU A 79 -17.44 -0.12 -27.72
CA LEU A 79 -16.05 -0.24 -28.21
C LEU A 79 -15.84 0.42 -29.58
N LYS A 80 -16.81 1.23 -30.04
CA LYS A 80 -16.86 1.86 -31.37
C LYS A 80 -16.30 3.28 -31.42
N TYR A 81 -15.65 3.75 -30.35
CA TYR A 81 -15.11 5.11 -30.28
C TYR A 81 -14.06 5.37 -31.37
N PRO A 82 -13.95 6.61 -31.90
CA PRO A 82 -13.03 6.92 -32.99
C PRO A 82 -11.57 6.61 -32.64
N LEU A 83 -10.87 5.91 -33.54
CA LEU A 83 -9.45 5.65 -33.44
C LEU A 83 -8.65 6.96 -33.60
N LYS A 84 -8.08 7.46 -32.50
CA LYS A 84 -7.24 8.67 -32.46
C LYS A 84 -5.77 8.35 -32.24
N GLU A 85 -4.89 9.26 -32.68
CA GLU A 85 -3.49 9.26 -32.29
C GLU A 85 -3.31 9.57 -30.80
N ASN A 86 -2.15 9.24 -30.21
CA ASN A 86 -1.86 9.53 -28.81
C ASN A 86 -1.43 11.00 -28.64
N THR A 87 -2.18 11.80 -27.87
CA THR A 87 -1.79 13.17 -27.48
C THR A 87 -0.48 13.20 -26.70
N VAL A 88 -0.20 12.16 -25.89
CA VAL A 88 1.10 11.95 -25.22
C VAL A 88 1.69 10.64 -25.73
N PRO A 89 2.68 10.66 -26.63
CA PRO A 89 3.23 9.45 -27.22
C PRO A 89 4.07 8.65 -26.21
N VAL A 90 4.19 7.34 -26.43
CA VAL A 90 4.89 6.40 -25.52
C VAL A 90 6.32 6.86 -25.18
N TRP A 91 7.07 7.38 -26.16
CA TRP A 91 8.44 7.86 -25.97
C TRP A 91 8.55 9.10 -25.06
N ALA A 92 7.47 9.86 -24.86
CA ALA A 92 7.47 11.01 -23.97
C ALA A 92 7.47 10.59 -22.50
N VAL A 93 6.88 9.44 -22.15
CA VAL A 93 6.73 8.99 -20.76
C VAL A 93 8.08 8.90 -20.02
N PRO A 94 9.13 8.24 -20.56
CA PRO A 94 10.43 8.22 -19.90
C PRO A 94 11.08 9.61 -19.76
N LEU A 95 10.79 10.56 -20.67
CA LEU A 95 11.40 11.90 -20.61
C LEU A 95 10.92 12.67 -19.39
N TYR A 96 9.61 12.75 -19.14
CA TYR A 96 9.08 13.49 -17.99
C TYR A 96 8.97 12.64 -16.71
N ALA A 97 8.80 11.32 -16.80
CA ALA A 97 8.68 10.46 -15.62
C ALA A 97 10.03 9.97 -15.09
N VAL A 98 11.10 9.99 -15.90
CA VAL A 98 12.45 9.57 -15.46
C VAL A 98 13.47 10.68 -15.63
N LEU A 99 13.67 11.22 -16.83
CA LEU A 99 14.76 12.17 -17.09
C LEU A 99 14.56 13.53 -16.40
N LEU A 100 13.33 14.03 -16.33
CA LEU A 100 13.01 15.27 -15.61
C LEU A 100 13.28 15.15 -14.09
N PRO A 101 12.79 14.12 -13.37
CA PRO A 101 13.21 13.87 -11.99
C PRO A 101 14.74 13.74 -11.81
N MET A 102 15.42 13.00 -12.70
CA MET A 102 16.89 12.89 -12.66
C MET A 102 17.58 14.25 -12.83
N ALA A 103 17.10 15.12 -13.72
CA ALA A 103 17.61 16.47 -13.89
C ALA A 103 17.40 17.34 -12.63
N VAL A 104 16.26 17.19 -11.94
CA VAL A 104 16.01 17.84 -10.65
C VAL A 104 16.98 17.33 -9.58
N PHE A 105 17.20 16.02 -9.47
CA PHE A 105 18.16 15.45 -8.51
C PHE A 105 19.58 15.92 -8.78
N LEU A 106 19.99 16.00 -10.05
CA LEU A 106 21.28 16.56 -10.45
C LEU A 106 21.41 18.06 -10.10
N LEU A 107 20.33 18.85 -10.23
CA LEU A 107 20.32 20.25 -9.80
C LEU A 107 20.50 20.40 -8.28
N PHE A 108 19.82 19.57 -7.49
CA PHE A 108 20.03 19.53 -6.03
C PHE A 108 21.46 19.07 -5.67
N TYR A 109 21.99 18.06 -6.37
CA TYR A 109 23.38 17.63 -6.20
C TYR A 109 24.38 18.74 -6.53
N MET A 110 24.22 19.47 -7.65
CA MET A 110 25.10 20.59 -7.99
C MET A 110 25.12 21.66 -6.89
N ARG A 111 23.98 21.87 -6.20
CA ARG A 111 23.80 22.89 -5.17
C ARG A 111 24.24 22.47 -3.76
N ARG A 112 24.14 21.18 -3.40
CA ARG A 112 24.47 20.65 -2.06
C ARG A 112 25.71 19.74 -2.01
N ARG A 113 26.13 19.18 -3.13
CA ARG A 113 27.26 18.22 -3.29
C ARG A 113 27.14 16.91 -2.50
N ASP A 114 25.93 16.53 -2.12
CA ASP A 114 25.61 15.30 -1.39
C ASP A 114 25.37 14.11 -2.36
N VAL A 115 26.30 13.16 -2.41
CA VAL A 115 26.17 11.95 -3.25
C VAL A 115 25.13 10.96 -2.73
N TYR A 116 24.86 10.92 -1.42
CA TYR A 116 23.87 10.00 -0.86
C TYR A 116 22.49 10.35 -1.38
N ASP A 117 22.14 11.64 -1.36
CA ASP A 117 20.87 12.11 -1.92
C ASP A 117 20.72 11.80 -3.40
N LEU A 118 21.74 12.08 -4.22
CA LEU A 118 21.69 11.82 -5.66
C LEU A 118 21.54 10.31 -5.95
N HIS A 119 22.35 9.47 -5.30
CA HIS A 119 22.32 8.03 -5.54
C HIS A 119 20.99 7.42 -5.08
N HIS A 120 20.50 7.77 -3.89
CA HIS A 120 19.28 7.22 -3.33
C HIS A 120 18.02 7.71 -4.06
N SER A 121 17.99 8.97 -4.50
CA SER A 121 16.88 9.48 -5.32
C SER A 121 16.83 8.85 -6.71
N VAL A 122 17.97 8.68 -7.39
CA VAL A 122 18.05 7.96 -8.67
C VAL A 122 17.67 6.48 -8.51
N LEU A 123 18.22 5.78 -7.51
CA LEU A 123 17.93 4.36 -7.27
C LEU A 123 16.45 4.15 -6.94
N GLY A 124 15.88 4.96 -6.05
CA GLY A 124 14.46 4.89 -5.69
C GLY A 124 13.51 5.22 -6.85
N LEU A 125 13.84 6.18 -7.70
CA LEU A 125 13.08 6.50 -8.91
C LEU A 125 13.05 5.33 -9.89
N LEU A 126 14.23 4.75 -10.19
CA LEU A 126 14.33 3.63 -11.14
C LEU A 126 13.55 2.41 -10.65
N PHE A 127 13.64 2.09 -9.36
CA PHE A 127 12.83 1.02 -8.77
C PHE A 127 11.33 1.34 -8.78
N ALA A 128 10.92 2.57 -8.47
CA ALA A 128 9.51 2.96 -8.50
C ALA A 128 8.90 2.74 -9.89
N VAL A 129 9.59 3.17 -10.95
CA VAL A 129 9.12 3.03 -12.32
C VAL A 129 9.16 1.57 -12.79
N LEU A 130 10.25 0.83 -12.55
CA LEU A 130 10.39 -0.55 -13.03
C LEU A 130 9.52 -1.56 -12.29
N ILE A 131 9.34 -1.44 -10.97
CA ILE A 131 8.35 -2.26 -10.24
C ILE A 131 6.94 -1.94 -10.78
N THR A 132 6.63 -0.67 -11.02
CA THR A 132 5.31 -0.28 -11.57
C THR A 132 5.11 -0.83 -12.98
N GLY A 133 6.14 -0.82 -13.84
CA GLY A 133 6.10 -1.43 -15.18
C GLY A 133 5.77 -2.91 -15.12
N VAL A 134 6.58 -3.69 -14.39
CA VAL A 134 6.40 -5.14 -14.25
C VAL A 134 5.00 -5.49 -13.72
N LEU A 135 4.50 -4.77 -12.72
CA LEU A 135 3.14 -4.97 -12.21
C LEU A 135 2.07 -4.58 -13.24
N THR A 136 2.24 -3.45 -13.93
CA THR A 136 1.31 -2.96 -14.96
C THR A 136 1.19 -3.95 -16.11
N ASP A 137 2.31 -4.38 -16.69
CA ASP A 137 2.32 -5.19 -17.91
C ASP A 137 2.05 -6.67 -17.64
N ALA A 138 2.36 -7.19 -16.46
CA ALA A 138 1.85 -8.49 -16.00
C ALA A 138 0.32 -8.49 -15.92
N ILE A 139 -0.28 -7.52 -15.23
CA ILE A 139 -1.75 -7.42 -15.09
C ILE A 139 -2.40 -7.17 -16.46
N LYS A 140 -1.82 -6.32 -17.30
CA LYS A 140 -2.34 -5.98 -18.63
C LYS A 140 -2.33 -7.16 -19.60
N ASN A 141 -1.26 -7.95 -19.61
CA ASN A 141 -1.22 -9.17 -20.40
C ASN A 141 -2.22 -10.23 -19.87
N ALA A 142 -2.49 -10.25 -18.57
CA ALA A 142 -3.46 -11.16 -17.98
C ALA A 142 -4.92 -10.77 -18.29
N VAL A 143 -5.32 -9.52 -18.02
CA VAL A 143 -6.73 -9.07 -18.09
C VAL A 143 -7.27 -8.97 -19.53
N GLY A 144 -6.41 -8.64 -20.51
CA GLY A 144 -6.82 -8.63 -21.93
C GLY A 144 -7.97 -7.68 -22.29
N ARG A 145 -8.24 -6.64 -21.48
CA ARG A 145 -9.40 -5.75 -21.65
C ARG A 145 -9.31 -5.01 -23.00
N PRO A 146 -10.35 -5.07 -23.86
CA PRO A 146 -10.40 -4.27 -25.07
C PRO A 146 -10.39 -2.76 -24.73
N ARG A 147 -9.78 -1.96 -25.60
CA ARG A 147 -9.80 -0.49 -25.54
C ARG A 147 -11.13 0.07 -26.06
N PRO A 148 -11.54 1.30 -25.67
CA PRO A 148 -12.75 1.93 -26.22
C PRO A 148 -12.77 2.10 -27.75
N ASP A 149 -11.61 2.07 -28.41
CA ASP A 149 -11.43 2.15 -29.86
C ASP A 149 -11.25 0.78 -30.55
N PHE A 150 -11.52 -0.32 -29.84
CA PHE A 150 -11.20 -1.69 -30.30
C PHE A 150 -11.89 -2.09 -31.61
N PHE A 151 -13.10 -1.59 -31.88
CA PHE A 151 -13.83 -1.83 -33.12
C PHE A 151 -12.98 -1.56 -34.36
N TRP A 152 -12.38 -0.37 -34.46
CA TRP A 152 -11.61 0.07 -35.63
C TRP A 152 -10.25 -0.63 -35.76
N ARG A 153 -9.72 -1.16 -34.65
CA ARG A 153 -8.51 -2.03 -34.66
C ARG A 153 -8.83 -3.42 -35.20
N CYS A 154 -10.04 -3.91 -34.96
CA CYS A 154 -10.53 -5.22 -35.34
C CYS A 154 -11.08 -5.26 -36.78
N PHE A 155 -11.84 -4.23 -37.16
CA PHE A 155 -12.54 -4.06 -38.45
C PHE A 155 -12.15 -2.72 -39.10
N PRO A 156 -10.96 -2.61 -39.74
CA PRO A 156 -10.49 -1.35 -40.33
C PRO A 156 -11.31 -0.88 -41.54
N ASP A 157 -12.11 -1.75 -42.13
CA ASP A 157 -13.09 -1.49 -43.19
C ASP A 157 -14.51 -1.22 -42.67
N GLY A 158 -14.74 -1.34 -41.35
CA GLY A 158 -16.04 -1.22 -40.71
C GLY A 158 -16.97 -2.43 -40.94
N VAL A 159 -16.50 -3.52 -41.54
CA VAL A 159 -17.31 -4.72 -41.81
C VAL A 159 -17.21 -5.67 -40.62
N GLU A 160 -18.30 -5.85 -39.89
CA GLU A 160 -18.30 -6.68 -38.69
C GLU A 160 -18.39 -8.19 -39.00
N ASN A 161 -17.56 -8.99 -38.33
CA ASN A 161 -17.53 -10.44 -38.47
C ASN A 161 -17.53 -11.14 -37.09
N TYR A 162 -18.37 -12.16 -36.93
CA TYR A 162 -18.58 -12.87 -35.67
C TYR A 162 -18.68 -14.38 -35.90
N ASP A 163 -18.21 -15.15 -34.91
CA ASP A 163 -18.38 -16.60 -34.90
C ASP A 163 -19.81 -17.01 -34.52
N LYS A 164 -20.07 -18.33 -34.57
CA LYS A 164 -21.38 -18.92 -34.23
C LYS A 164 -21.83 -18.72 -32.77
N TRP A 165 -20.93 -18.24 -31.90
CA TRP A 165 -21.19 -17.94 -30.49
C TRP A 165 -21.30 -16.42 -30.24
N GLY A 166 -21.26 -15.60 -31.30
CA GLY A 166 -21.31 -14.14 -31.22
C GLY A 166 -19.97 -13.48 -30.83
N GLY A 167 -18.89 -14.25 -30.76
CA GLY A 167 -17.54 -13.74 -30.49
C GLY A 167 -16.91 -13.11 -31.73
N VAL A 168 -16.19 -12.01 -31.54
CA VAL A 168 -15.56 -11.25 -32.63
C VAL A 168 -14.51 -12.06 -33.41
N VAL A 169 -14.48 -11.91 -34.74
CA VAL A 169 -13.46 -12.49 -35.64
C VAL A 169 -12.77 -11.37 -36.41
N CYS A 170 -11.71 -10.80 -35.83
CA CYS A 170 -10.98 -9.67 -36.40
C CYS A 170 -10.16 -10.02 -37.65
N HIS A 171 -10.15 -9.11 -38.62
CA HIS A 171 -9.28 -9.16 -39.81
C HIS A 171 -8.37 -7.92 -39.96
N GLY A 172 -8.35 -7.05 -38.95
CA GLY A 172 -7.36 -5.99 -38.82
C GLY A 172 -5.92 -6.49 -38.59
N LYS A 173 -4.99 -5.54 -38.44
CA LYS A 173 -3.56 -5.81 -38.30
C LYS A 173 -3.23 -6.41 -36.91
N GLU A 174 -2.50 -7.52 -36.87
CA GLU A 174 -2.24 -8.26 -35.62
C GLU A 174 -1.62 -7.39 -34.50
N SER A 175 -0.70 -6.47 -34.83
CA SER A 175 -0.12 -5.56 -33.83
C SER A 175 -1.16 -4.64 -33.19
N ASP A 176 -2.15 -4.22 -33.98
CA ASP A 176 -3.10 -3.19 -33.59
C ASP A 176 -4.25 -3.83 -32.81
N ILE A 177 -4.60 -5.09 -33.13
CA ILE A 177 -5.44 -5.99 -32.32
C ILE A 177 -4.74 -6.36 -31.00
N LYS A 178 -3.45 -6.75 -31.03
CA LYS A 178 -2.65 -7.03 -29.82
C LYS A 178 -2.68 -5.82 -28.88
N GLU A 179 -2.50 -4.61 -29.41
CA GLU A 179 -2.55 -3.38 -28.63
C GLU A 179 -3.98 -3.01 -28.21
N GLY A 180 -4.99 -3.39 -28.99
CA GLY A 180 -6.40 -3.26 -28.67
C GLY A 180 -6.83 -4.00 -27.40
N HIS A 181 -6.20 -5.12 -27.06
CA HIS A 181 -6.46 -5.87 -25.82
C HIS A 181 -5.64 -5.41 -24.59
N LYS A 182 -4.90 -4.30 -24.71
CA LYS A 182 -3.95 -3.83 -23.69
C LYS A 182 -4.45 -2.64 -22.85
N SER A 183 -5.75 -2.58 -22.58
CA SER A 183 -6.39 -1.41 -21.95
C SER A 183 -6.18 -1.30 -20.43
N PHE A 184 -6.43 -2.36 -19.64
CA PHE A 184 -6.34 -2.27 -18.16
C PHE A 184 -5.04 -2.88 -17.62
N PRO A 185 -4.30 -2.21 -16.70
CA PRO A 185 -4.36 -0.80 -16.33
C PRO A 185 -3.58 0.08 -17.32
N SER A 186 -3.81 1.39 -17.26
CA SER A 186 -3.13 2.36 -18.14
C SER A 186 -1.65 2.49 -17.81
N GLY A 187 -0.78 1.99 -18.71
CA GLY A 187 0.68 2.05 -18.53
C GLY A 187 1.27 3.46 -18.59
N HIS A 188 0.75 4.32 -19.49
CA HIS A 188 1.11 5.74 -19.51
C HIS A 188 0.84 6.39 -18.15
N THR A 189 -0.33 6.10 -17.56
CA THR A 189 -0.72 6.68 -16.27
C THR A 189 0.11 6.10 -15.12
N SER A 190 0.29 4.77 -15.05
CA SER A 190 1.03 4.16 -13.94
C SER A 190 2.50 4.58 -13.90
N TRP A 191 3.20 4.58 -15.03
CA TRP A 191 4.58 5.08 -15.12
C TRP A 191 4.68 6.58 -14.76
N SER A 192 3.72 7.39 -15.21
CA SER A 192 3.68 8.82 -14.87
C SER A 192 3.52 9.05 -13.38
N PHE A 193 2.56 8.38 -12.73
CA PHE A 193 2.35 8.49 -11.29
C PHE A 193 3.50 7.88 -10.48
N ALA A 194 4.17 6.84 -10.99
CA ALA A 194 5.37 6.31 -10.34
C ALA A 194 6.52 7.32 -10.32
N GLY A 195 6.90 7.85 -11.48
CA GLY A 195 8.02 8.78 -11.62
C GLY A 195 7.75 10.17 -11.04
N LEU A 196 6.63 10.78 -11.42
CA LEU A 196 6.25 12.12 -10.96
C LEU A 196 5.72 12.11 -9.51
N GLY A 197 5.12 11.01 -9.05
CA GLY A 197 4.76 10.83 -7.64
C GLY A 197 5.99 10.72 -6.74
N PHE A 198 7.02 9.97 -7.17
CA PHE A 198 8.31 9.94 -6.46
C PHE A 198 8.95 11.33 -6.42
N LEU A 199 8.94 12.08 -7.55
CA LEU A 199 9.42 13.46 -7.58
C LEU A 199 8.62 14.40 -6.66
N SER A 200 7.30 14.24 -6.59
CA SER A 200 6.43 15.00 -5.69
C SER A 200 6.81 14.78 -4.22
N LEU A 201 7.00 13.52 -3.80
CA LEU A 201 7.45 13.17 -2.45
C LEU A 201 8.85 13.72 -2.15
N TYR A 202 9.80 13.58 -3.08
CA TYR A 202 11.15 14.15 -2.97
C TYR A 202 11.12 15.67 -2.79
N LEU A 203 10.39 16.40 -3.64
CA LEU A 203 10.26 17.86 -3.53
C LEU A 203 9.63 18.28 -2.20
N SER A 204 8.59 17.56 -1.76
CA SER A 204 7.90 17.79 -0.48
C SER A 204 8.86 17.75 0.71
N GLY A 205 9.73 16.73 0.75
CA GLY A 205 10.81 16.64 1.73
C GLY A 205 11.85 17.76 1.60
N LYS A 206 12.35 18.03 0.39
CA LYS A 206 13.43 19.02 0.14
C LYS A 206 13.05 20.46 0.48
N ILE A 207 11.81 20.87 0.22
CA ILE A 207 11.31 22.22 0.56
C ILE A 207 10.68 22.28 1.97
N LYS A 208 10.69 21.16 2.69
CA LYS A 208 10.01 20.94 3.98
C LYS A 208 8.57 21.46 3.93
N ALA A 209 7.74 20.85 3.08
CA ALA A 209 6.35 21.26 2.85
C ALA A 209 5.51 21.32 4.14
N PHE A 210 5.83 20.46 5.10
CA PHE A 210 5.12 20.29 6.37
C PHE A 210 5.95 20.77 7.59
N ASP A 211 6.76 21.82 7.44
CA ASP A 211 7.59 22.38 8.53
C ASP A 211 6.81 23.14 9.63
N GLN A 212 5.50 22.90 9.75
CA GLN A 212 4.58 23.54 10.70
C GLN A 212 4.46 25.08 10.61
N LYS A 213 5.20 25.75 9.71
CA LYS A 213 5.15 27.22 9.51
C LYS A 213 3.98 27.72 8.68
N GLY A 214 3.11 26.84 8.18
CA GLY A 214 1.89 27.22 7.44
C GLY A 214 2.09 27.76 6.02
N HIS A 215 3.28 27.65 5.42
CA HIS A 215 3.56 28.16 4.07
C HIS A 215 2.94 27.31 2.93
N ILE A 216 1.63 27.41 2.75
CA ILE A 216 0.84 26.59 1.82
C ILE A 216 1.32 26.64 0.35
N ALA A 217 1.95 27.74 -0.09
CA ALA A 217 2.50 27.87 -1.44
C ALA A 217 3.57 26.81 -1.80
N LYS A 218 4.20 26.17 -0.80
CA LYS A 218 5.05 24.98 -1.00
C LYS A 218 4.29 23.84 -1.67
N LEU A 219 3.01 23.65 -1.33
CA LEU A 219 2.18 22.58 -1.88
C LEU A 219 1.93 22.74 -3.39
N CYS A 220 1.92 23.96 -3.93
CA CYS A 220 1.81 24.18 -5.37
C CYS A 220 2.99 23.52 -6.13
N ILE A 221 4.21 23.60 -5.58
CA ILE A 221 5.40 22.95 -6.15
C ILE A 221 5.31 21.43 -6.02
N VAL A 222 4.79 20.92 -4.90
CA VAL A 222 4.60 19.47 -4.64
C VAL A 222 3.54 18.88 -5.56
N PHE A 223 2.43 19.59 -5.81
CA PHE A 223 1.33 19.11 -6.64
C PHE A 223 1.58 19.25 -8.15
N LEU A 224 2.50 20.10 -8.61
CA LEU A 224 2.79 20.25 -10.05
C LEU A 224 3.16 18.94 -10.76
N PRO A 225 4.08 18.10 -10.26
CA PRO A 225 4.34 16.77 -10.84
C PRO A 225 3.11 15.87 -10.87
N LEU A 226 2.30 15.86 -9.79
CA LEU A 226 1.08 15.06 -9.73
C LEU A 226 0.01 15.56 -10.71
N LEU A 227 -0.13 16.87 -10.88
CA LEU A 227 -1.00 17.47 -11.89
C LEU A 227 -0.55 17.07 -13.31
N THR A 228 0.75 17.07 -13.59
CA THR A 228 1.28 16.57 -14.87
C THR A 228 0.92 15.10 -15.09
N ALA A 229 1.04 14.24 -14.07
CA ALA A 229 0.61 12.85 -14.16
C ALA A 229 -0.91 12.70 -14.37
N CYS A 230 -1.73 13.54 -13.72
CA CYS A 230 -3.17 13.62 -13.97
C CYS A 230 -3.49 14.02 -15.42
N MET A 231 -2.79 15.02 -15.98
CA MET A 231 -3.01 15.45 -17.37
C MET A 231 -2.67 14.34 -18.38
N VAL A 232 -1.63 13.56 -18.13
CA VAL A 232 -1.34 12.35 -18.93
C VAL A 232 -2.50 11.35 -18.82
N GLY A 233 -2.99 11.10 -17.61
CA GLY A 233 -4.14 10.21 -17.38
C GLY A 233 -5.41 10.68 -18.10
N ILE A 234 -5.73 11.98 -18.05
CA ILE A 234 -6.87 12.59 -18.74
C ILE A 234 -6.74 12.40 -20.25
N SER A 235 -5.56 12.67 -20.83
CA SER A 235 -5.32 12.45 -22.27
C SER A 235 -5.59 11.00 -22.72
N ARG A 236 -5.42 10.00 -21.85
CA ARG A 236 -5.75 8.60 -22.17
C ARG A 236 -7.24 8.31 -22.27
N VAL A 237 -8.10 9.12 -21.64
CA VAL A 237 -9.55 9.05 -21.80
C VAL A 237 -9.98 9.88 -23.01
N ASP A 238 -9.44 11.09 -23.17
CA ASP A 238 -9.77 11.99 -24.28
C ASP A 238 -9.38 11.42 -25.66
N ASP A 239 -8.25 10.70 -25.73
CA ASP A 239 -7.80 10.00 -26.93
C ASP A 239 -8.59 8.69 -27.20
N TYR A 240 -9.49 8.26 -26.29
CA TYR A 240 -10.18 6.96 -26.31
C TYR A 240 -9.28 5.72 -26.23
N TRP A 241 -8.02 5.88 -25.79
CA TRP A 241 -7.11 4.75 -25.60
C TRP A 241 -7.47 3.92 -24.36
N HIS A 242 -8.04 4.53 -23.31
CA HIS A 242 -8.34 3.85 -22.05
C HIS A 242 -9.67 4.30 -21.46
N HIS A 243 -10.30 3.42 -20.70
CA HIS A 243 -11.43 3.79 -19.84
C HIS A 243 -10.92 4.48 -18.58
N TRP A 244 -11.77 5.28 -17.94
CA TRP A 244 -11.40 5.99 -16.71
C TRP A 244 -10.96 5.05 -15.57
N GLN A 245 -11.49 3.81 -15.49
CA GLN A 245 -11.06 2.85 -14.47
C GLN A 245 -9.61 2.38 -14.70
N ASP A 246 -9.21 2.24 -15.97
CA ASP A 246 -7.85 1.82 -16.35
C ASP A 246 -6.82 2.89 -15.94
N VAL A 247 -7.21 4.16 -16.09
CA VAL A 247 -6.43 5.35 -15.69
C VAL A 247 -6.37 5.46 -14.16
N PHE A 248 -7.51 5.35 -13.46
CA PHE A 248 -7.55 5.41 -12.00
C PHE A 248 -6.72 4.29 -11.34
N ALA A 249 -6.89 3.04 -11.79
CA ALA A 249 -6.12 1.90 -11.29
C ALA A 249 -4.62 2.04 -11.58
N GLY A 250 -4.26 2.51 -12.78
CA GLY A 250 -2.86 2.79 -13.12
C GLY A 250 -2.24 3.86 -12.23
N GLY A 251 -2.93 4.99 -12.03
CA GLY A 251 -2.46 6.08 -11.16
C GLY A 251 -2.30 5.66 -9.71
N LEU A 252 -3.27 4.91 -9.16
CA LEU A 252 -3.20 4.37 -7.80
C LEU A 252 -2.01 3.39 -7.65
N LEU A 253 -1.83 2.47 -8.59
CA LEU A 253 -0.71 1.52 -8.59
C LEU A 253 0.65 2.26 -8.57
N GLY A 254 0.85 3.21 -9.49
CA GLY A 254 2.09 3.97 -9.58
C GLY A 254 2.37 4.80 -8.32
N LEU A 255 1.36 5.46 -7.76
CA LEU A 255 1.51 6.29 -6.56
C LEU A 255 1.83 5.45 -5.30
N VAL A 256 1.21 4.28 -5.16
CA VAL A 256 1.51 3.34 -4.06
C VAL A 256 2.95 2.85 -4.18
N VAL A 257 3.37 2.33 -5.34
CA VAL A 257 4.73 1.82 -5.54
C VAL A 257 5.78 2.92 -5.34
N ALA A 258 5.54 4.14 -5.84
CA ALA A 258 6.40 5.29 -5.60
C ALA A 258 6.55 5.63 -4.12
N THR A 259 5.45 5.56 -3.34
CA THR A 259 5.46 5.83 -1.90
C THR A 259 6.32 4.81 -1.16
N PHE A 260 6.14 3.51 -1.43
CA PHE A 260 6.96 2.45 -0.82
C PHE A 260 8.44 2.59 -1.20
N CYS A 261 8.75 2.88 -2.47
CA CYS A 261 10.14 3.08 -2.92
C CYS A 261 10.78 4.32 -2.29
N TYR A 262 10.04 5.44 -2.15
CA TYR A 262 10.51 6.65 -1.49
C TYR A 262 10.84 6.39 0.00
N MET A 263 9.92 5.75 0.73
CA MET A 263 10.04 5.47 2.16
C MET A 263 11.21 4.53 2.52
N GLN A 264 11.76 3.83 1.54
CA GLN A 264 12.95 2.98 1.74
C GLN A 264 14.24 3.79 1.92
N PHE A 265 14.29 4.99 1.33
CA PHE A 265 15.49 5.84 1.28
C PHE A 265 15.35 7.11 2.12
N PHE A 266 14.14 7.64 2.25
CA PHE A 266 13.84 8.93 2.84
C PHE A 266 12.81 8.81 3.97
N PRO A 267 12.92 9.63 5.04
CA PRO A 267 11.84 9.82 5.98
C PRO A 267 10.58 10.37 5.31
N ALA A 268 9.42 10.09 5.91
CA ALA A 268 8.15 10.66 5.48
C ALA A 268 8.24 12.21 5.40
N PRO A 269 7.59 12.87 4.41
CA PRO A 269 7.77 14.31 4.19
C PRO A 269 7.35 15.25 5.34
N TYR A 270 6.61 14.73 6.33
CA TYR A 270 6.24 15.43 7.57
C TYR A 270 7.24 15.24 8.72
N SER A 271 8.30 14.44 8.54
CA SER A 271 9.40 14.35 9.49
C SER A 271 10.31 15.57 9.41
N ASN A 272 10.83 16.02 10.56
CA ASN A 272 11.85 17.06 10.64
C ASN A 272 13.12 16.74 9.81
N GLU A 273 13.39 15.45 9.61
CA GLU A 273 14.51 14.90 8.84
C GLU A 273 14.18 14.60 7.37
N GLY A 274 12.92 14.76 6.93
CA GLY A 274 12.48 14.43 5.56
C GLY A 274 13.18 15.19 4.42
N TRP A 275 14.11 16.09 4.73
CA TRP A 275 14.94 16.81 3.77
C TRP A 275 16.16 16.02 3.27
N GLY A 276 16.55 14.93 3.93
CA GLY A 276 17.73 14.12 3.59
C GLY A 276 17.43 12.61 3.58
N PRO A 277 18.25 11.79 2.91
CA PRO A 277 18.12 10.33 2.96
C PRO A 277 18.65 9.78 4.29
N TYR A 278 18.18 8.60 4.71
CA TYR A 278 18.64 7.94 5.94
C TYR A 278 20.17 7.72 5.99
N ALA A 279 20.80 7.42 4.84
CA ALA A 279 22.24 7.21 4.76
C ALA A 279 23.06 8.49 5.05
N TYR A 280 22.54 9.67 4.71
CA TYR A 280 23.21 10.94 4.99
C TYR A 280 23.27 11.21 6.51
N PHE A 281 22.17 11.00 7.22
CA PHE A 281 22.13 11.20 8.68
C PHE A 281 23.05 10.21 9.41
N ARG A 282 23.07 8.94 8.98
CA ARG A 282 24.01 7.94 9.52
C ARG A 282 25.47 8.33 9.30
N ALA A 283 25.84 8.79 8.10
CA ALA A 283 27.20 9.23 7.81
C ALA A 283 27.64 10.44 8.67
N MET A 284 26.73 11.39 8.94
CA MET A 284 26.99 12.50 9.88
C MET A 284 27.13 12.04 11.35
N GLU A 285 26.42 10.99 11.76
CA GLU A 285 26.52 10.44 13.11
C GLU A 285 27.85 9.69 13.30
N GLU A 286 28.24 8.89 12.31
CA GLU A 286 29.54 8.19 12.27
C GLU A 286 30.73 9.18 12.26
N SER A 287 30.66 10.27 11.49
CA SER A 287 31.73 11.28 11.45
C SER A 287 31.87 12.06 12.77
N ARG A 288 30.74 12.37 13.44
CA ARG A 288 30.75 12.97 14.78
C ARG A 288 31.31 12.04 15.86
N GLY A 289 30.97 10.75 15.80
CA GLY A 289 31.50 9.73 16.71
C GLY A 289 33.02 9.60 16.61
N ASN A 290 33.58 9.60 15.40
CA ASN A 290 35.02 9.50 15.19
C ASN A 290 35.78 10.74 15.69
N ASN A 291 35.26 11.95 15.50
CA ASN A 291 35.90 13.15 16.04
C ASN A 291 35.91 13.15 17.58
N GLY A 292 34.81 12.72 18.23
CA GLY A 292 34.72 12.69 19.69
C GLY A 292 35.66 11.69 20.39
N ASN A 293 36.18 10.70 19.66
CA ASN A 293 37.21 9.79 20.18
C ASN A 293 38.64 10.37 20.03
N ASN A 294 38.91 11.16 18.98
CA ASN A 294 40.23 11.79 18.79
C ASN A 294 40.51 12.88 19.85
N ASP A 295 39.48 13.59 20.33
CA ASP A 295 39.62 14.60 21.40
C ASP A 295 39.91 13.99 22.79
N ARG A 296 39.88 12.65 22.94
CA ARG A 296 40.25 11.96 24.19
C ARG A 296 41.71 11.51 24.25
N GLU A 297 42.46 11.62 23.15
CA GLU A 297 43.90 11.36 23.11
C GLU A 297 44.69 12.66 22.93
N SER A 298 44.75 13.47 24.00
CA SER A 298 45.73 14.55 24.13
C SER A 298 46.26 14.64 25.57
N PRO A 299 47.58 14.44 25.79
CA PRO A 299 48.15 14.43 27.13
C PRO A 299 48.48 15.85 27.58
N VAL A 300 47.62 16.44 28.42
CA VAL A 300 47.87 17.76 29.03
C VAL A 300 47.77 17.70 30.56
N VAL A 301 48.94 17.46 31.17
CA VAL A 301 49.44 18.05 32.41
C VAL A 301 48.81 17.62 33.75
N GLN A 302 49.61 16.87 34.52
CA GLN A 302 49.54 16.79 35.98
C GLN A 302 49.85 18.16 36.62
N ALA A 303 49.09 18.58 37.64
CA ALA A 303 49.60 19.41 38.73
C ALA A 303 48.65 19.48 39.95
N MET A 304 49.23 19.29 41.15
CA MET A 304 48.80 19.76 42.49
C MET A 304 47.59 19.10 43.19
N GLU A 305 47.92 18.22 44.14
CA GLU A 305 47.21 18.05 45.42
C GLU A 305 47.59 19.19 46.41
N GLU A 306 46.71 19.54 47.37
CA GLU A 306 46.96 19.63 48.84
C GLU A 306 45.91 20.48 49.62
N GLY A 307 45.53 20.05 50.84
CA GLY A 307 44.79 20.83 51.88
C GLY A 307 43.24 20.80 51.82
N VAL A 308 42.42 20.22 52.74
CA VAL A 308 42.39 20.13 54.23
C VAL A 308 42.11 21.53 54.85
N THR A 309 41.03 21.89 55.58
CA THR A 309 40.09 21.16 56.49
C THR A 309 38.75 21.93 56.78
N ASN A 310 37.71 21.23 57.25
CA ASN A 310 36.65 21.60 58.24
C ASN A 310 35.87 22.95 58.17
N GLN A 311 34.53 22.87 58.07
CA GLN A 311 33.57 23.22 59.16
C GLN A 311 32.08 22.98 58.79
N GLU A 312 31.34 22.38 59.73
CA GLU A 312 29.87 22.32 59.82
C GLU A 312 29.47 22.75 61.27
N PRO A 313 28.20 23.00 61.65
CA PRO A 313 26.95 22.98 60.85
C PRO A 313 26.06 24.24 61.02
N ARG A 314 25.05 24.45 60.14
CA ARG A 314 23.74 25.05 60.50
C ARG A 314 22.65 24.95 59.40
N ARG A 315 21.81 23.93 59.56
CA ARG A 315 20.33 23.90 59.39
C ARG A 315 19.65 25.05 58.58
N ASN A 316 19.12 24.73 57.39
CA ASN A 316 17.67 24.72 57.08
C ASN A 316 17.37 24.52 55.57
N GLY A 317 16.32 23.75 55.27
CA GLY A 317 15.46 23.98 54.10
C GLY A 317 15.82 23.31 52.77
N ASP A 318 14.96 22.37 52.37
CA ASP A 318 14.56 22.05 50.99
C ASP A 318 15.60 21.46 50.01
N THR A 319 15.76 20.14 50.14
CA THR A 319 16.47 19.29 49.18
C THR A 319 15.67 19.10 47.88
N PHE A 320 16.17 19.62 46.76
CA PHE A 320 15.71 19.23 45.42
C PHE A 320 16.80 18.41 44.71
N THR A 321 16.58 17.11 44.55
CA THR A 321 17.51 16.18 43.89
C THR A 321 17.29 16.15 42.36
N PRO A 322 18.31 16.44 41.53
CA PRO A 322 18.22 16.23 40.09
C PRO A 322 18.33 14.73 39.76
N TYR A 323 17.33 14.17 39.08
CA TYR A 323 17.44 12.84 38.48
C TYR A 323 18.49 12.84 37.37
N PRO A 324 19.47 11.91 37.35
CA PRO A 324 20.43 11.83 36.26
C PRO A 324 19.75 11.27 34.99
N PHE A 325 19.69 12.09 33.95
CA PHE A 325 19.34 11.67 32.60
C PHE A 325 20.42 10.70 32.09
N ARG A 326 20.16 9.39 32.19
CA ARG A 326 21.11 8.35 31.79
C ARG A 326 21.16 8.25 30.26
N SER A 327 22.12 8.93 29.66
CA SER A 327 22.51 8.68 28.27
C SER A 327 22.85 7.19 28.07
N PRO A 328 22.55 6.60 26.90
CA PRO A 328 23.04 5.26 26.58
C PRO A 328 24.57 5.30 26.58
N THR A 329 25.20 4.36 27.27
CA THR A 329 26.66 4.28 27.35
C THR A 329 27.26 3.99 25.97
N LEU A 330 28.49 4.45 25.75
CA LEU A 330 29.22 4.29 24.48
C LEU A 330 29.27 2.82 24.01
N GLU A 331 29.36 1.88 24.96
CA GLU A 331 29.31 0.43 24.74
C GLU A 331 28.00 -0.06 24.08
N ALA A 332 26.86 0.58 24.36
CA ALA A 332 25.58 0.25 23.75
C ALA A 332 25.51 0.68 22.28
N MET A 333 26.21 1.76 21.90
CA MET A 333 26.39 2.16 20.50
C MET A 333 27.45 1.30 19.79
N GLU A 334 28.54 0.94 20.48
CA GLU A 334 29.60 0.12 19.88
C GLU A 334 29.11 -1.32 19.56
N MET A 335 28.20 -1.88 20.37
CA MET A 335 27.53 -3.15 20.07
C MET A 335 26.64 -3.12 18.82
N ALA A 336 26.20 -1.94 18.36
CA ALA A 336 25.45 -1.82 17.09
C ALA A 336 26.37 -1.76 15.86
N HIS A 337 27.68 -1.51 16.04
CA HIS A 337 28.63 -1.27 14.96
C HIS A 337 29.35 -2.55 14.48
N LYS A 338 29.47 -3.59 15.32
CA LYS A 338 30.05 -4.88 14.94
C LYS A 338 28.97 -5.80 14.36
N ASN A 339 29.11 -6.22 13.10
CA ASN A 339 28.29 -7.26 12.45
C ASN A 339 28.62 -8.66 13.02
N ILE A 340 28.35 -8.85 14.31
CA ILE A 340 28.24 -10.16 14.97
C ILE A 340 26.86 -10.15 15.63
N MET A 341 26.00 -11.09 15.24
CA MET A 341 24.72 -11.35 15.90
C MET A 341 24.92 -11.50 17.43
N PRO A 342 24.39 -10.62 18.30
CA PRO A 342 24.22 -10.92 19.71
C PRO A 342 22.95 -11.78 19.89
N GLU A 343 22.85 -12.87 19.13
CA GLU A 343 21.56 -13.52 18.80
C GLU A 343 21.59 -15.05 19.01
N ILE A 344 22.52 -15.54 19.85
CA ILE A 344 22.70 -16.98 20.13
C ILE A 344 22.76 -17.28 21.66
N GLN A 345 22.36 -16.33 22.53
CA GLN A 345 22.41 -16.52 24.00
C GLN A 345 21.15 -16.10 24.80
N LEU A 346 19.97 -16.07 24.18
CA LEU A 346 18.73 -16.42 24.90
C LEU A 346 18.12 -17.66 24.23
N GLY A 347 17.51 -18.52 25.06
CA GLY A 347 17.36 -19.95 24.77
C GLY A 347 16.69 -20.27 23.44
N MET A 348 17.16 -21.33 22.77
CA MET A 348 16.46 -21.89 21.59
C MET A 348 15.13 -22.52 22.02
N HIS A 349 14.07 -21.72 22.05
CA HIS A 349 12.71 -22.15 22.36
C HIS A 349 12.13 -22.98 21.21
N THR A 350 12.59 -24.24 21.10
CA THR A 350 12.11 -25.21 20.12
C THR A 350 10.72 -25.75 20.48
N ILE A 351 10.01 -26.30 19.49
CA ILE A 351 8.73 -27.01 19.67
C ILE A 351 8.79 -28.04 20.82
N ARG A 352 9.89 -28.80 20.93
CA ARG A 352 10.08 -29.80 22.00
C ARG A 352 10.15 -29.20 23.41
N SER A 353 10.61 -27.97 23.54
CA SER A 353 10.80 -27.30 24.84
C SER A 353 9.59 -26.47 25.27
N HIS A 354 8.97 -25.72 24.34
CA HIS A 354 7.97 -24.69 24.65
C HIS A 354 6.69 -24.82 23.82
N GLY A 355 6.65 -25.66 22.77
CA GLY A 355 5.48 -25.77 21.87
C GLY A 355 4.20 -26.20 22.58
N THR A 356 4.29 -27.13 23.54
CA THR A 356 3.13 -27.55 24.36
C THR A 356 2.65 -26.47 25.32
N ARG A 357 3.55 -25.61 25.82
CA ARG A 357 3.19 -24.44 26.65
C ARG A 357 2.46 -23.40 25.83
N VAL A 358 3.01 -23.02 24.67
CA VAL A 358 2.42 -22.03 23.77
C VAL A 358 1.05 -22.50 23.26
N ALA A 359 0.94 -23.75 22.75
CA ALA A 359 -0.33 -24.29 22.27
C ALA A 359 -1.42 -24.40 23.36
N ARG A 360 -1.03 -24.60 24.63
CA ARG A 360 -1.98 -24.61 25.77
C ARG A 360 -2.48 -23.20 26.11
N ILE A 361 -1.61 -22.19 26.06
CA ILE A 361 -1.99 -20.78 26.28
C ILE A 361 -3.01 -20.35 25.22
N HIS A 362 -2.76 -20.68 23.96
CA HIS A 362 -3.63 -20.36 22.83
C HIS A 362 -4.72 -21.42 22.55
N MET A 363 -5.07 -22.28 23.52
CA MET A 363 -6.04 -23.36 23.29
C MET A 363 -7.41 -22.84 22.82
N HIS A 364 -7.84 -21.67 23.31
CA HIS A 364 -9.10 -21.05 22.89
C HIS A 364 -9.05 -20.58 21.43
N ASP A 365 -7.90 -20.07 20.97
CA ASP A 365 -7.71 -19.67 19.57
C ASP A 365 -7.90 -20.86 18.63
N TRP A 366 -7.33 -22.03 18.96
CA TRP A 366 -7.51 -23.26 18.20
C TRP A 366 -8.96 -23.78 18.20
N LEU A 367 -9.70 -23.60 19.30
CA LEU A 367 -11.14 -23.93 19.36
C LEU A 367 -11.97 -22.97 18.49
N ILE A 368 -11.63 -21.69 18.44
CA ILE A 368 -12.29 -20.71 17.55
C ILE A 368 -11.98 -21.02 16.08
N LEU A 369 -10.74 -21.41 15.73
CA LEU A 369 -10.40 -21.85 14.37
C LEU A 369 -11.23 -23.08 13.95
N LEU A 370 -11.42 -24.06 14.84
CA LEU A 370 -12.30 -25.20 14.58
C LEU A 370 -13.76 -24.77 14.39
N LEU A 371 -14.26 -23.85 15.23
CA LEU A 371 -15.61 -23.29 15.08
C LEU A 371 -15.79 -22.55 13.74
N LEU A 372 -14.81 -21.77 13.30
CA LEU A 372 -14.85 -21.08 12.01
C LEU A 372 -14.92 -22.07 10.84
N VAL A 373 -14.17 -23.18 10.88
CA VAL A 373 -14.27 -24.27 9.87
C VAL A 373 -15.67 -24.89 9.85
N ILE A 374 -16.28 -25.10 11.01
CA ILE A 374 -17.66 -25.64 11.11
C ILE A 374 -18.67 -24.64 10.52
N ILE A 375 -18.54 -23.35 10.82
CA ILE A 375 -19.41 -22.30 10.27
C ILE A 375 -19.27 -22.22 8.74
N ASP A 376 -18.05 -22.22 8.22
CA ASP A 376 -17.75 -22.18 6.78
C ASP A 376 -18.33 -23.39 6.03
N ALA A 377 -18.21 -24.58 6.61
CA ALA A 377 -18.83 -25.80 6.08
C ALA A 377 -20.37 -25.74 6.08
N VAL A 378 -20.99 -25.13 7.10
CA VAL A 378 -22.45 -24.92 7.15
C VAL A 378 -22.91 -23.91 6.09
N LEU A 379 -22.20 -22.78 5.93
CA LEU A 379 -22.49 -21.77 4.89
C LEU A 379 -22.45 -22.40 3.50
N ASN A 380 -21.45 -23.24 3.20
CA ASN A 380 -21.35 -23.90 1.90
C ASN A 380 -22.52 -24.85 1.59
N ILE A 381 -23.26 -25.34 2.59
CA ILE A 381 -24.47 -26.16 2.40
C ILE A 381 -25.71 -25.27 2.14
N ILE A 382 -25.77 -24.06 2.69
CA ILE A 382 -26.93 -23.15 2.59
C ILE A 382 -27.25 -22.79 1.12
N GLU A 383 -28.55 -22.72 0.81
CA GLU A 383 -29.03 -22.17 -0.46
C GLU A 383 -28.91 -20.64 -0.45
N PRO A 384 -28.25 -20.03 -1.45
CA PRO A 384 -28.12 -18.59 -1.54
C PRO A 384 -29.48 -17.93 -1.82
N PHE A 385 -29.61 -16.67 -1.46
CA PHE A 385 -30.76 -15.86 -1.86
C PHE A 385 -30.92 -15.85 -3.39
N HIS A 386 -32.09 -16.23 -3.90
CA HIS A 386 -32.38 -16.12 -5.33
C HIS A 386 -32.87 -14.69 -5.63
N ARG A 387 -31.92 -13.82 -5.95
CA ARG A 387 -32.21 -12.47 -6.44
C ARG A 387 -32.92 -12.55 -7.81
N PHE A 388 -34.01 -11.78 -7.95
CA PHE A 388 -34.74 -11.57 -9.21
C PHE A 388 -33.81 -11.32 -10.41
N VAL A 389 -34.05 -12.03 -11.52
CA VAL A 389 -33.31 -11.87 -12.79
C VAL A 389 -34.30 -11.75 -13.95
N GLY A 390 -34.57 -10.51 -14.36
CA GLY A 390 -35.46 -10.24 -15.49
C GLY A 390 -34.84 -10.59 -16.86
N GLU A 391 -35.68 -10.87 -17.85
CA GLU A 391 -35.26 -11.16 -19.24
C GLU A 391 -34.26 -10.15 -19.80
N GLY A 392 -34.52 -8.85 -19.65
CA GLY A 392 -33.62 -7.80 -20.14
C GLY A 392 -32.24 -7.78 -19.47
N MET A 393 -32.10 -8.36 -18.27
CA MET A 393 -30.80 -8.47 -17.58
C MET A 393 -29.96 -9.66 -18.09
N MET A 394 -30.57 -10.60 -18.81
CA MET A 394 -29.86 -11.80 -19.29
C MET A 394 -28.89 -11.53 -20.44
N THR A 395 -28.98 -10.37 -21.10
CA THR A 395 -27.99 -9.92 -22.10
C THR A 395 -26.59 -9.81 -21.48
N ASP A 396 -26.48 -9.16 -20.32
CA ASP A 396 -25.23 -8.98 -19.58
C ASP A 396 -24.70 -10.29 -18.95
N LEU A 397 -25.54 -11.32 -18.86
CA LEU A 397 -25.26 -12.60 -18.19
C LEU A 397 -25.08 -13.78 -19.17
N ARG A 398 -24.79 -13.47 -20.44
CA ARG A 398 -24.60 -14.43 -21.54
C ARG A 398 -23.15 -14.79 -21.87
N TYR A 399 -22.19 -14.42 -21.02
CA TYR A 399 -20.77 -14.73 -21.27
C TYR A 399 -20.54 -16.25 -21.41
N PRO A 400 -19.59 -16.69 -22.24
CA PRO A 400 -19.36 -18.12 -22.47
C PRO A 400 -19.02 -18.88 -21.18
N LEU A 401 -19.74 -19.96 -20.90
CA LEU A 401 -19.48 -20.85 -19.77
C LEU A 401 -18.12 -21.55 -19.95
N LYS A 402 -17.13 -21.21 -19.11
CA LYS A 402 -15.77 -21.75 -19.14
C LYS A 402 -15.42 -22.52 -17.86
N GLY A 403 -14.44 -23.42 -17.97
CA GLY A 403 -13.77 -23.98 -16.80
C GLY A 403 -12.92 -22.94 -16.06
N ASN A 404 -12.55 -23.24 -14.81
CA ASN A 404 -11.66 -22.39 -14.01
C ASN A 404 -10.18 -22.62 -14.39
N THR A 405 -9.46 -21.55 -14.72
CA THR A 405 -8.00 -21.58 -14.92
C THR A 405 -7.26 -21.88 -13.60
N ILE A 406 -7.75 -21.35 -12.47
CA ILE A 406 -7.28 -21.70 -11.12
C ILE A 406 -8.40 -22.48 -10.43
N PRO A 407 -8.34 -23.83 -10.35
CA PRO A 407 -9.39 -24.60 -9.69
C PRO A 407 -9.40 -24.33 -8.17
N PHE A 408 -10.56 -24.51 -7.53
CA PHE A 408 -10.76 -24.17 -6.12
C PHE A 408 -9.72 -24.83 -5.18
N TRP A 409 -9.35 -26.09 -5.43
CA TRP A 409 -8.34 -26.81 -4.63
C TRP A 409 -6.94 -26.16 -4.67
N ALA A 410 -6.62 -25.37 -5.70
CA ALA A 410 -5.33 -24.69 -5.79
C ALA A 410 -5.24 -23.48 -4.83
N VAL A 411 -6.39 -22.89 -4.43
CA VAL A 411 -6.40 -21.71 -3.55
C VAL A 411 -5.85 -22.04 -2.16
N PRO A 412 -6.28 -23.10 -1.44
CA PRO A 412 -5.64 -23.51 -0.18
C PRO A 412 -4.15 -23.83 -0.31
N ILE A 413 -3.70 -24.37 -1.44
CA ILE A 413 -2.27 -24.67 -1.66
C ILE A 413 -1.46 -23.38 -1.72
N VAL A 414 -1.91 -22.40 -2.51
CA VAL A 414 -1.17 -21.13 -2.69
C VAL A 414 -1.36 -20.18 -1.51
N ALA A 415 -2.56 -20.12 -0.91
CA ALA A 415 -2.90 -19.19 0.16
C ALA A 415 -2.60 -19.71 1.58
N ILE A 416 -2.46 -21.04 1.77
CA ILE A 416 -2.18 -21.62 3.10
C ILE A 416 -0.87 -22.42 3.06
N LEU A 417 -0.76 -23.45 2.21
CA LEU A 417 0.39 -24.37 2.26
C LEU A 417 1.72 -23.69 1.87
N LEU A 418 1.72 -22.78 0.90
CA LEU A 418 2.91 -22.02 0.51
C LEU A 418 3.39 -21.07 1.64
N PRO A 419 2.54 -20.24 2.27
CA PRO A 419 2.93 -19.50 3.47
C PRO A 419 3.41 -20.39 4.62
N LEU A 420 2.73 -21.50 4.90
CA LEU A 420 3.16 -22.46 5.93
C LEU A 420 4.56 -23.04 5.65
N ALA A 421 4.88 -23.33 4.39
CA ALA A 421 6.21 -23.78 3.99
C ALA A 421 7.28 -22.70 4.23
N VAL A 422 6.98 -21.42 3.95
CA VAL A 422 7.88 -20.29 4.26
C VAL A 422 8.10 -20.16 5.76
N PHE A 423 7.04 -20.24 6.58
CA PHE A 423 7.15 -20.16 8.04
C PHE A 423 7.95 -21.33 8.60
N LEU A 424 7.78 -22.54 8.04
CA LEU A 424 8.52 -23.73 8.44
C LEU A 424 10.01 -23.60 8.11
N VAL A 425 10.36 -23.09 6.92
CA VAL A 425 11.76 -22.80 6.55
C VAL A 425 12.37 -21.76 7.50
N TYR A 426 11.65 -20.67 7.80
CA TYR A 426 12.12 -19.66 8.77
C TYR A 426 12.30 -20.26 10.17
N TYR A 427 11.36 -21.09 10.64
CA TYR A 427 11.50 -21.83 11.90
C TYR A 427 12.72 -22.75 11.91
N PHE A 428 13.04 -23.45 10.81
CA PHE A 428 14.23 -24.30 10.78
C PHE A 428 15.53 -23.50 10.87
N ILE A 429 15.57 -22.28 10.32
CA ILE A 429 16.72 -21.35 10.40
C ILE A 429 16.84 -20.73 11.80
N ARG A 430 15.72 -20.34 12.42
CA ARG A 430 15.70 -19.48 13.64
C ARG A 430 15.41 -20.20 14.95
N LYS A 431 14.79 -21.38 14.89
CA LYS A 431 14.35 -22.21 16.03
C LYS A 431 13.42 -21.50 17.03
N ASP A 432 12.70 -20.48 16.56
CA ASP A 432 11.73 -19.71 17.35
C ASP A 432 10.31 -20.29 17.22
N VAL A 433 9.85 -21.02 18.24
CA VAL A 433 8.49 -21.57 18.27
C VAL A 433 7.42 -20.49 18.45
N TYR A 434 7.72 -19.36 19.08
CA TYR A 434 6.73 -18.30 19.31
C TYR A 434 6.34 -17.69 17.98
N ASP A 435 7.33 -17.32 17.15
CA ASP A 435 7.07 -16.85 15.79
C ASP A 435 6.35 -17.88 14.93
N PHE A 436 6.82 -19.14 14.91
CA PHE A 436 6.19 -20.17 14.10
C PHE A 436 4.72 -20.40 14.48
N HIS A 437 4.40 -20.40 15.77
CA HIS A 437 3.03 -20.55 16.25
C HIS A 437 2.14 -19.36 15.89
N HIS A 438 2.63 -18.14 16.09
CA HIS A 438 1.88 -16.90 15.85
C HIS A 438 1.65 -16.66 14.35
N ALA A 439 2.63 -17.00 13.51
CA ALA A 439 2.50 -16.97 12.05
C ALA A 439 1.42 -17.95 11.55
N ILE A 440 1.37 -19.17 12.11
CA ILE A 440 0.34 -20.17 11.78
C ILE A 440 -1.05 -19.68 12.24
N LEU A 441 -1.19 -19.26 13.50
CA LEU A 441 -2.47 -18.78 14.03
C LEU A 441 -3.00 -17.59 13.21
N GLY A 442 -2.17 -16.57 12.98
CA GLY A 442 -2.58 -15.37 12.23
C GLY A 442 -2.94 -15.66 10.78
N LEU A 443 -2.24 -16.58 10.10
CA LEU A 443 -2.59 -17.04 8.76
C LEU A 443 -3.94 -17.77 8.74
N LEU A 444 -4.15 -18.72 9.66
CA LEU A 444 -5.39 -19.50 9.73
C LEU A 444 -6.59 -18.62 10.08
N PHE A 445 -6.46 -17.71 11.03
CA PHE A 445 -7.50 -16.71 11.31
C PHE A 445 -7.76 -15.81 10.10
N SER A 446 -6.69 -15.32 9.44
CA SER A 446 -6.83 -14.46 8.27
C SER A 446 -7.67 -15.12 7.19
N VAL A 447 -7.39 -16.38 6.85
CA VAL A 447 -8.12 -17.11 5.80
C VAL A 447 -9.51 -17.52 6.26
N LEU A 448 -9.69 -18.06 7.48
CA LEU A 448 -10.99 -18.57 7.94
C LEU A 448 -11.99 -17.47 8.30
N ILE A 449 -11.56 -16.33 8.86
CA ILE A 449 -12.44 -15.17 9.05
C ILE A 449 -12.85 -14.61 7.68
N THR A 450 -11.92 -14.57 6.72
CA THR A 450 -12.22 -14.17 5.33
C THR A 450 -13.20 -15.12 4.66
N ALA A 451 -13.08 -16.43 4.89
CA ALA A 451 -13.97 -17.46 4.35
C ALA A 451 -15.41 -17.25 4.82
N VAL A 452 -15.63 -17.25 6.13
CA VAL A 452 -16.95 -17.05 6.76
C VAL A 452 -17.59 -15.75 6.31
N ILE A 453 -16.85 -14.64 6.26
CA ILE A 453 -17.38 -13.35 5.78
C ILE A 453 -17.72 -13.39 4.29
N THR A 454 -16.87 -13.99 3.46
CA THR A 454 -17.11 -14.09 2.01
C THR A 454 -18.37 -14.90 1.73
N ASP A 455 -18.49 -16.08 2.33
CA ASP A 455 -19.54 -17.03 1.98
C ASP A 455 -20.89 -16.62 2.58
N ALA A 456 -20.91 -16.04 3.80
CA ALA A 456 -22.11 -15.39 4.33
C ALA A 456 -22.61 -14.24 3.46
N ILE A 457 -21.72 -13.42 2.86
CA ILE A 457 -22.14 -12.37 1.94
C ILE A 457 -22.64 -12.95 0.61
N LYS A 458 -22.00 -13.99 0.05
CA LYS A 458 -22.50 -14.67 -1.16
C LYS A 458 -23.92 -15.17 -0.98
N ASP A 459 -24.18 -15.85 0.13
CA ASP A 459 -25.48 -16.44 0.42
C ASP A 459 -26.54 -15.36 0.69
N GLY A 460 -26.18 -14.26 1.34
CA GLY A 460 -27.08 -13.12 1.54
C GLY A 460 -27.35 -12.27 0.29
N VAL A 461 -26.40 -12.17 -0.66
CA VAL A 461 -26.49 -11.26 -1.82
C VAL A 461 -27.06 -11.95 -3.07
N GLY A 462 -26.73 -13.23 -3.30
CA GLY A 462 -27.37 -14.01 -4.38
C GLY A 462 -27.08 -13.56 -5.81
N ARG A 463 -25.99 -12.79 -6.03
CA ARG A 463 -25.69 -12.16 -7.32
C ARG A 463 -25.43 -13.23 -8.40
N PRO A 464 -26.17 -13.23 -9.53
CA PRO A 464 -25.85 -14.05 -10.69
C PRO A 464 -24.42 -13.82 -11.21
N ARG A 465 -23.76 -14.88 -11.69
CA ARG A 465 -22.46 -14.82 -12.38
C ARG A 465 -22.59 -14.32 -13.83
N PRO A 466 -21.52 -13.78 -14.46
CA PRO A 466 -21.56 -13.33 -15.86
C PRO A 466 -21.95 -14.40 -16.89
N ASP A 467 -21.82 -15.69 -16.54
CA ASP A 467 -22.17 -16.87 -17.36
C ASP A 467 -23.54 -17.49 -16.99
N PHE A 468 -24.34 -16.80 -16.16
CA PHE A 468 -25.55 -17.37 -15.54
C PHE A 468 -26.61 -17.84 -16.54
N PHE A 469 -26.75 -17.19 -17.70
CA PHE A 469 -27.69 -17.63 -18.73
C PHE A 469 -27.48 -19.09 -19.14
N TRP A 470 -26.23 -19.51 -19.35
CA TRP A 470 -25.88 -20.87 -19.76
C TRP A 470 -25.96 -21.90 -18.62
N ARG A 471 -25.80 -21.45 -17.37
CA ARG A 471 -26.07 -22.27 -16.17
C ARG A 471 -27.56 -22.56 -16.02
N CYS A 472 -28.37 -21.54 -16.30
CA CYS A 472 -29.83 -21.55 -16.14
C CYS A 472 -30.55 -22.28 -17.29
N PHE A 473 -30.08 -22.10 -18.53
CA PHE A 473 -30.65 -22.64 -19.76
C PHE A 473 -29.59 -23.38 -20.61
N PRO A 474 -29.26 -24.65 -20.30
CA PRO A 474 -28.25 -25.41 -21.04
C PRO A 474 -28.62 -25.67 -22.52
N ASP A 475 -29.90 -25.57 -22.87
CA ASP A 475 -30.41 -25.68 -24.25
C ASP A 475 -30.48 -24.32 -24.99
N GLY A 476 -30.08 -23.23 -24.33
CA GLY A 476 -30.08 -21.86 -24.86
C GLY A 476 -31.47 -21.21 -24.92
N LYS A 477 -32.52 -21.82 -24.37
CA LYS A 477 -33.90 -21.28 -24.45
C LYS A 477 -34.30 -20.62 -23.14
N GLY A 478 -34.34 -19.30 -23.14
CA GLY A 478 -34.82 -18.53 -21.99
C GLY A 478 -36.29 -18.80 -21.68
N VAL A 479 -36.58 -19.16 -20.43
CA VAL A 479 -37.95 -19.33 -19.90
C VAL A 479 -38.13 -18.37 -18.73
N PHE A 480 -39.15 -17.52 -18.83
CA PHE A 480 -39.45 -16.49 -17.84
C PHE A 480 -40.89 -16.62 -17.31
N ASP A 481 -41.18 -15.98 -16.17
CA ASP A 481 -42.54 -15.85 -15.67
C ASP A 481 -43.30 -14.78 -16.48
N PRO A 482 -44.53 -15.07 -16.98
CA PRO A 482 -45.25 -14.15 -17.86
C PRO A 482 -45.82 -12.92 -17.13
N VAL A 483 -45.76 -12.86 -15.79
CA VAL A 483 -46.24 -11.73 -14.98
C VAL A 483 -45.06 -10.97 -14.39
N THR A 484 -44.13 -11.65 -13.71
CA THR A 484 -43.00 -10.98 -13.06
C THR A 484 -41.80 -10.77 -13.99
N SER A 485 -41.75 -11.45 -15.14
CA SER A 485 -40.56 -11.56 -16.00
C SER A 485 -39.34 -12.21 -15.33
N ASP A 486 -39.51 -12.83 -14.16
CA ASP A 486 -38.42 -13.50 -13.43
C ASP A 486 -38.01 -14.81 -14.11
N VAL A 487 -36.77 -15.23 -13.89
CA VAL A 487 -36.19 -16.38 -14.54
C VAL A 487 -36.73 -17.73 -14.00
N ARG A 488 -37.02 -18.68 -14.91
CA ARG A 488 -37.33 -20.08 -14.54
C ARG A 488 -36.28 -21.04 -15.11
N CYS A 489 -35.19 -21.25 -14.38
CA CYS A 489 -34.10 -22.11 -14.84
C CYS A 489 -34.52 -23.58 -15.06
N THR A 490 -33.95 -24.19 -16.10
CA THR A 490 -34.19 -25.58 -16.53
C THR A 490 -32.96 -26.48 -16.35
N GLY A 491 -31.79 -25.89 -16.06
CA GLY A 491 -30.53 -26.60 -15.85
C GLY A 491 -30.38 -27.35 -14.52
N ASP A 492 -29.16 -27.85 -14.28
CA ASP A 492 -28.84 -28.56 -13.03
C ASP A 492 -28.87 -27.64 -11.80
N LYS A 493 -29.49 -28.12 -10.71
CA LYS A 493 -29.69 -27.34 -9.49
C LYS A 493 -28.37 -26.91 -8.83
N GLY A 494 -27.34 -27.75 -8.84
CA GLY A 494 -26.02 -27.42 -8.28
C GLY A 494 -25.30 -26.36 -9.11
N VAL A 495 -25.37 -26.46 -10.44
CA VAL A 495 -24.81 -25.48 -11.36
C VAL A 495 -25.52 -24.12 -11.26
N ILE A 496 -26.84 -24.11 -11.09
CA ILE A 496 -27.67 -22.91 -10.87
C ILE A 496 -27.34 -22.28 -9.49
N LYS A 497 -27.29 -23.08 -8.43
CA LYS A 497 -26.90 -22.64 -7.07
C LYS A 497 -25.56 -21.91 -7.09
N GLU A 498 -24.54 -22.53 -7.68
CA GLU A 498 -23.22 -21.92 -7.84
C GLU A 498 -23.26 -20.67 -8.74
N GLY A 499 -24.20 -20.62 -9.69
CA GLY A 499 -24.49 -19.45 -10.51
C GLY A 499 -24.98 -18.22 -9.74
N HIS A 500 -25.57 -18.37 -8.55
CA HIS A 500 -25.98 -17.26 -7.68
C HIS A 500 -24.90 -16.84 -6.66
N LYS A 501 -23.77 -17.55 -6.57
CA LYS A 501 -22.69 -17.27 -5.60
C LYS A 501 -21.58 -16.37 -6.18
N SER A 502 -21.93 -15.29 -6.91
CA SER A 502 -20.93 -14.42 -7.58
C SER A 502 -20.27 -13.39 -6.67
N PHE A 503 -20.99 -12.69 -5.80
CA PHE A 503 -20.44 -11.57 -5.01
C PHE A 503 -20.30 -11.91 -3.52
N PRO A 504 -19.12 -11.72 -2.88
CA PRO A 504 -17.81 -11.42 -3.45
C PRO A 504 -17.08 -12.67 -3.95
N SER A 505 -15.95 -12.48 -4.65
CA SER A 505 -15.17 -13.59 -5.18
C SER A 505 -14.34 -14.30 -4.10
N GLY A 506 -14.75 -15.53 -3.74
CA GLY A 506 -14.07 -16.34 -2.72
C GLY A 506 -12.63 -16.74 -3.09
N HIS A 507 -12.38 -17.11 -4.34
CA HIS A 507 -11.01 -17.36 -4.82
C HIS A 507 -10.11 -16.13 -4.58
N THR A 508 -10.65 -14.94 -4.85
CA THR A 508 -9.91 -13.69 -4.67
C THR A 508 -9.70 -13.38 -3.19
N SER A 509 -10.75 -13.44 -2.37
CA SER A 509 -10.64 -13.07 -0.95
C SER A 509 -9.70 -13.99 -0.17
N TRP A 510 -9.80 -15.31 -0.36
CA TRP A 510 -8.89 -16.28 0.26
C TRP A 510 -7.44 -16.08 -0.19
N SER A 511 -7.19 -15.88 -1.50
CA SER A 511 -5.83 -15.64 -2.01
C SER A 511 -5.23 -14.34 -1.48
N PHE A 512 -6.00 -13.26 -1.42
CA PHE A 512 -5.53 -12.01 -0.79
C PHE A 512 -5.31 -12.18 0.71
N ALA A 513 -6.17 -12.88 1.44
CA ALA A 513 -5.99 -13.13 2.87
C ALA A 513 -4.63 -13.81 3.15
N GLY A 514 -4.38 -14.96 2.53
CA GLY A 514 -3.15 -15.72 2.74
C GLY A 514 -1.87 -15.02 2.23
N LEU A 515 -1.91 -14.44 1.03
CA LEU A 515 -0.73 -13.87 0.39
C LEU A 515 -0.41 -12.45 0.86
N VAL A 516 -1.40 -11.64 1.25
CA VAL A 516 -1.13 -10.35 1.93
C VAL A 516 -0.59 -10.61 3.33
N TYR A 517 -1.10 -11.60 4.07
CA TYR A 517 -0.53 -11.99 5.36
C TYR A 517 0.93 -12.44 5.22
N LEU A 518 1.24 -13.28 4.22
CA LEU A 518 2.63 -13.65 3.89
C LEU A 518 3.49 -12.43 3.54
N SER A 519 2.94 -11.44 2.83
CA SER A 519 3.66 -10.22 2.45
C SER A 519 4.00 -9.36 3.68
N TRP A 520 3.07 -9.20 4.63
CA TRP A 520 3.32 -8.57 5.92
C TRP A 520 4.40 -9.31 6.72
N TYR A 521 4.28 -10.65 6.84
CA TYR A 521 5.25 -11.49 7.53
C TYR A 521 6.66 -11.34 6.94
N LEU A 522 6.80 -11.49 5.62
CA LEU A 522 8.07 -11.31 4.92
C LEU A 522 8.65 -9.90 5.14
N SER A 523 7.81 -8.87 5.11
CA SER A 523 8.21 -7.47 5.32
C SER A 523 8.90 -7.27 6.66
N GLY A 524 8.34 -7.85 7.73
CA GLY A 524 8.97 -7.88 9.06
C GLY A 524 10.24 -8.71 9.10
N LYS A 525 10.24 -9.94 8.55
CA LYS A 525 11.38 -10.86 8.62
C LYS A 525 12.63 -10.39 7.89
N ILE A 526 12.48 -9.78 6.72
CA ILE A 526 13.62 -9.20 5.97
C ILE A 526 13.92 -7.76 6.40
N ARG A 527 13.19 -7.25 7.40
CA ARG A 527 13.22 -5.88 7.91
C ARG A 527 13.25 -4.87 6.76
N VAL A 528 12.19 -4.84 5.94
CA VAL A 528 12.14 -3.99 4.73
C VAL A 528 12.56 -2.57 5.06
N PHE A 529 11.90 -1.96 6.04
CA PHE A 529 12.07 -0.56 6.43
C PHE A 529 13.18 -0.34 7.46
N ASP A 530 14.25 -1.15 7.44
CA ASP A 530 15.44 -1.01 8.31
C ASP A 530 16.28 0.26 8.07
N ARG A 531 15.79 1.19 7.24
CA ARG A 531 16.43 2.47 6.89
C ARG A 531 17.83 2.30 6.28
N ARG A 532 18.15 1.12 5.72
CA ARG A 532 19.44 0.86 5.04
C ARG A 532 19.43 1.18 3.53
N GLY A 533 18.28 1.48 2.94
CA GLY A 533 18.18 1.82 1.51
C GLY A 533 18.23 0.62 0.55
N HIS A 534 17.98 -0.61 1.02
CA HIS A 534 17.93 -1.79 0.15
C HIS A 534 16.52 -2.02 -0.39
N VAL A 535 16.17 -1.32 -1.47
CA VAL A 535 14.84 -1.33 -2.11
C VAL A 535 14.53 -2.62 -2.86
N ALA A 536 15.55 -3.40 -3.21
CA ALA A 536 15.43 -4.79 -3.65
C ALA A 536 14.45 -5.64 -2.80
N LYS A 537 14.41 -5.38 -1.49
CA LYS A 537 13.52 -6.09 -0.55
C LYS A 537 12.03 -5.95 -0.91
N LEU A 538 11.61 -4.83 -1.50
CA LEU A 538 10.22 -4.61 -1.91
C LEU A 538 9.76 -5.58 -3.00
N CYS A 539 10.67 -6.03 -3.88
CA CYS A 539 10.33 -7.01 -4.92
C CYS A 539 9.86 -8.34 -4.32
N LEU A 540 10.46 -8.76 -3.19
CA LEU A 540 10.06 -9.97 -2.47
C LEU A 540 8.73 -9.83 -1.74
N VAL A 541 8.36 -8.61 -1.32
CA VAL A 541 7.11 -8.33 -0.61
C VAL A 541 5.94 -8.07 -1.56
N PHE A 542 6.18 -7.51 -2.75
CA PHE A 542 5.14 -7.37 -3.77
C PHE A 542 4.87 -8.67 -4.54
N LEU A 543 5.79 -9.64 -4.56
CA LEU A 543 5.62 -10.89 -5.31
C LEU A 543 4.37 -11.71 -4.89
N PRO A 544 4.07 -11.96 -3.59
CA PRO A 544 2.86 -12.68 -3.21
C PRO A 544 1.59 -11.87 -3.53
N ILE A 545 1.63 -10.55 -3.42
CA ILE A 545 0.51 -9.66 -3.79
C ILE A 545 0.23 -9.74 -5.31
N LEU A 546 1.28 -9.78 -6.14
CA LEU A 546 1.12 -10.01 -7.58
C LEU A 546 0.51 -11.38 -7.87
N VAL A 547 0.94 -12.45 -7.18
CA VAL A 547 0.32 -13.79 -7.33
C VAL A 547 -1.17 -13.75 -6.94
N ALA A 548 -1.54 -13.06 -5.86
CA ALA A 548 -2.93 -12.88 -5.47
C ALA A 548 -3.74 -12.13 -6.56
N ALA A 549 -3.16 -11.06 -7.12
CA ALA A 549 -3.76 -10.31 -8.21
C ALA A 549 -3.93 -11.14 -9.49
N MET A 550 -2.98 -12.03 -9.82
CA MET A 550 -3.09 -12.92 -10.99
C MET A 550 -4.21 -13.97 -10.81
N ILE A 551 -4.38 -14.52 -9.61
CA ILE A 551 -5.52 -15.40 -9.29
C ILE A 551 -6.84 -14.62 -9.41
N ALA A 552 -6.88 -13.39 -8.90
CA ALA A 552 -8.03 -12.50 -8.97
C ALA A 552 -8.43 -12.16 -10.42
N VAL A 553 -7.46 -11.85 -11.27
CA VAL A 553 -7.66 -11.58 -12.70
C VAL A 553 -8.26 -12.80 -13.41
N SER A 554 -7.75 -14.02 -13.15
CA SER A 554 -8.30 -15.24 -13.76
C SER A 554 -9.82 -15.43 -13.50
N ARG A 555 -10.37 -14.87 -12.43
CA ARG A 555 -11.82 -14.91 -12.15
C ARG A 555 -12.66 -14.01 -13.04
N VAL A 556 -12.07 -12.99 -13.63
CA VAL A 556 -12.71 -12.16 -14.66
C VAL A 556 -12.53 -12.80 -16.04
N ASP A 557 -11.36 -13.39 -16.32
CA ASP A 557 -11.00 -13.98 -17.62
C ASP A 557 -11.76 -15.28 -17.93
N ASP A 558 -12.02 -16.07 -16.88
CA ASP A 558 -12.85 -17.28 -16.94
C ASP A 558 -14.37 -16.94 -16.97
N TYR A 559 -14.76 -15.67 -16.83
CA TYR A 559 -16.16 -15.20 -16.67
C TYR A 559 -16.92 -15.71 -15.44
N TRP A 560 -16.21 -16.22 -14.44
CA TRP A 560 -16.84 -16.66 -13.19
C TRP A 560 -17.32 -15.48 -12.34
N HIS A 561 -16.65 -14.33 -12.40
CA HIS A 561 -16.95 -13.18 -11.55
C HIS A 561 -16.92 -11.86 -12.32
N HIS A 562 -17.73 -10.91 -11.88
CA HIS A 562 -17.59 -9.52 -12.31
C HIS A 562 -16.38 -8.88 -11.61
N TRP A 563 -15.82 -7.83 -12.22
CA TRP A 563 -14.67 -7.14 -11.64
C TRP A 563 -14.97 -6.54 -10.25
N GLN A 564 -16.22 -6.16 -9.95
CA GLN A 564 -16.60 -5.67 -8.62
C GLN A 564 -16.52 -6.78 -7.56
N ASP A 565 -16.90 -8.01 -7.93
CA ASP A 565 -16.87 -9.17 -7.03
C ASP A 565 -15.42 -9.50 -6.63
N VAL A 566 -14.52 -9.38 -7.60
CA VAL A 566 -13.07 -9.57 -7.45
C VAL A 566 -12.46 -8.43 -6.62
N PHE A 567 -12.76 -7.17 -6.92
CA PHE A 567 -12.29 -6.01 -6.16
C PHE A 567 -12.74 -6.06 -4.69
N ALA A 568 -14.02 -6.36 -4.44
CA ALA A 568 -14.55 -6.51 -3.08
C ALA A 568 -13.89 -7.68 -2.33
N GLY A 569 -13.72 -8.83 -3.00
CA GLY A 569 -13.00 -9.97 -2.42
C GLY A 569 -11.57 -9.62 -2.01
N GLY A 570 -10.82 -8.94 -2.89
CA GLY A 570 -9.44 -8.50 -2.60
C GLY A 570 -9.38 -7.51 -1.44
N LEU A 571 -10.33 -6.58 -1.34
CA LEU A 571 -10.42 -5.63 -0.23
C LEU A 571 -10.71 -6.34 1.10
N ILE A 572 -11.65 -7.29 1.13
CA ILE A 572 -11.98 -8.10 2.31
C ILE A 572 -10.73 -8.86 2.79
N GLY A 573 -10.09 -9.63 1.90
CA GLY A 573 -8.90 -10.43 2.23
C GLY A 573 -7.72 -9.58 2.71
N THR A 574 -7.42 -8.46 2.02
CA THR A 574 -6.35 -7.52 2.41
C THR A 574 -6.59 -6.93 3.79
N THR A 575 -7.84 -6.54 4.08
CA THR A 575 -8.23 -5.90 5.35
C THR A 575 -8.07 -6.89 6.50
N ILE A 576 -8.65 -8.08 6.37
CA ILE A 576 -8.62 -9.12 7.41
C ILE A 576 -7.18 -9.62 7.64
N ALA A 577 -6.40 -9.84 6.58
CA ALA A 577 -4.97 -10.15 6.70
C ALA A 577 -4.18 -9.11 7.51
N SER A 578 -4.46 -7.83 7.28
CA SER A 578 -3.78 -6.74 7.99
C SER A 578 -4.16 -6.71 9.48
N PHE A 579 -5.43 -6.89 9.83
CA PHE A 579 -5.86 -7.01 11.23
C PHE A 579 -5.27 -8.25 11.91
N CYS A 580 -5.36 -9.43 11.28
CA CYS A 580 -4.81 -10.67 11.84
C CYS A 580 -3.29 -10.64 11.98
N TYR A 581 -2.56 -9.94 11.10
CA TYR A 581 -1.12 -9.73 11.26
C TYR A 581 -0.81 -8.82 12.45
N LEU A 582 -1.43 -7.63 12.50
CA LEU A 582 -1.18 -6.62 13.54
C LEU A 582 -1.64 -7.05 14.94
N GLN A 583 -2.48 -8.07 15.06
CA GLN A 583 -2.85 -8.67 16.35
C GLN A 583 -1.69 -9.45 17.00
N PHE A 584 -0.77 -10.00 16.19
CA PHE A 584 0.34 -10.84 16.67
C PHE A 584 1.72 -10.19 16.51
N TYR A 585 1.86 -9.22 15.59
CA TYR A 585 3.12 -8.58 15.21
C TYR A 585 3.04 -7.05 15.23
N PRO A 586 4.09 -6.35 15.68
CA PRO A 586 4.22 -4.91 15.45
C PRO A 586 4.25 -4.59 13.94
N PRO A 587 3.93 -3.35 13.52
CA PRO A 587 4.09 -2.93 12.13
C PRO A 587 5.55 -3.11 11.63
N PRO A 588 5.81 -3.52 10.38
CA PRO A 588 7.17 -3.81 9.88
C PRO A 588 8.14 -2.61 9.78
N TYR A 589 7.64 -1.39 10.03
CA TYR A 589 8.45 -0.18 10.12
C TYR A 589 8.90 0.14 11.55
N ASP A 590 8.40 -0.61 12.53
CA ASP A 590 8.81 -0.54 13.93
C ASP A 590 10.11 -1.33 14.15
N LEU A 591 10.89 -0.95 15.16
CA LEU A 591 12.18 -1.57 15.48
C LEU A 591 12.03 -3.07 15.80
N ASP A 592 10.91 -3.42 16.45
CA ASP A 592 10.58 -4.77 16.89
C ASP A 592 9.69 -5.54 15.89
N GLY A 593 9.32 -4.94 14.75
CA GLY A 593 8.47 -5.55 13.70
C GLY A 593 9.04 -6.82 13.02
N TRP A 594 10.17 -7.33 13.49
CA TRP A 594 10.77 -8.59 13.06
C TRP A 594 10.29 -9.80 13.87
N GLY A 595 9.73 -9.60 15.08
CA GLY A 595 9.26 -10.67 15.97
C GLY A 595 7.80 -10.48 16.40
N PRO A 596 7.11 -11.53 16.90
CA PRO A 596 5.76 -11.39 17.46
C PRO A 596 5.80 -10.73 18.85
N HIS A 597 4.70 -10.10 19.28
CA HIS A 597 4.61 -9.46 20.60
C HIS A 597 4.96 -10.43 21.76
N ALA A 598 4.51 -11.68 21.69
CA ALA A 598 4.78 -12.71 22.70
C ALA A 598 6.26 -13.05 22.86
N TYR A 599 7.07 -12.91 21.81
CA TYR A 599 8.52 -13.14 21.89
C TYR A 599 9.20 -12.07 22.76
N PHE A 600 8.86 -10.79 22.56
CA PHE A 600 9.42 -9.69 23.35
C PHE A 600 8.94 -9.71 24.81
N GLN A 601 7.68 -10.08 25.05
CA GLN A 601 7.16 -10.29 26.41
C GLN A 601 7.95 -11.40 27.13
N MET A 602 8.16 -12.55 26.49
CA MET A 602 8.94 -13.65 27.04
C MET A 602 10.39 -13.24 27.34
N LEU A 603 11.04 -12.47 26.45
CA LEU A 603 12.38 -11.93 26.71
C LEU A 603 12.39 -11.04 27.96
N ALA A 604 11.40 -10.15 28.13
CA ALA A 604 11.30 -9.29 29.31
C ALA A 604 11.08 -10.09 30.61
N GLU A 605 10.20 -11.09 30.59
CA GLU A 605 9.97 -12.01 31.72
C GLU A 605 11.23 -12.80 32.09
N SER A 606 11.95 -13.34 31.10
CA SER A 606 13.19 -14.10 31.32
C SER A 606 14.30 -13.24 31.91
N ARG A 607 14.40 -11.96 31.51
CA ARG A 607 15.36 -11.00 32.05
C ARG A 607 15.05 -10.66 33.50
N ASN A 608 13.78 -10.41 33.82
CA ASN A 608 13.35 -10.09 35.18
C ASN A 608 13.52 -11.28 36.14
N GLY A 609 13.27 -12.51 35.67
CA GLY A 609 13.50 -13.74 36.45
C GLY A 609 14.98 -14.11 36.68
N SER A 610 15.93 -13.35 36.11
CA SER A 610 17.38 -13.61 36.22
C SER A 610 18.13 -12.70 37.19
N GLN A 611 17.47 -11.72 37.81
CA GLN A 611 18.06 -10.98 38.93
C GLN A 611 17.89 -11.77 40.25
N PRO A 612 18.96 -12.02 41.01
CA PRO A 612 18.83 -12.60 42.33
C PRO A 612 18.11 -11.62 43.26
N SER A 613 16.96 -12.01 43.77
CA SER A 613 16.20 -11.25 44.76
C SER A 613 16.99 -11.13 46.07
N THR A 614 17.63 -9.98 46.30
CA THR A 614 18.05 -9.58 47.64
C THR A 614 16.79 -9.44 48.50
N VAL A 615 16.55 -10.44 49.33
CA VAL A 615 15.42 -10.49 50.25
C VAL A 615 15.50 -9.31 51.21
N ASN A 616 14.44 -8.51 51.25
CA ASN A 616 13.99 -7.88 52.49
C ASN A 616 12.47 -8.07 52.56
N ASN A 617 12.02 -8.75 53.61
CA ASN A 617 10.61 -8.99 53.87
C ASN A 617 9.96 -7.72 54.40
N GLU A 618 8.96 -7.18 53.70
CA GLU A 618 7.79 -6.60 54.36
C GLU A 618 6.51 -7.05 53.66
N ILE A 619 5.53 -7.46 54.48
CA ILE A 619 4.28 -8.06 54.03
C ILE A 619 3.28 -6.93 53.80
N HIS A 620 2.81 -6.73 52.56
CA HIS A 620 1.55 -6.04 52.32
C HIS A 620 0.71 -6.71 51.24
N HIS A 621 -0.61 -6.63 51.44
CA HIS A 621 -1.61 -7.45 50.77
C HIS A 621 -1.70 -7.25 49.27
N VAL A 622 -1.90 -8.36 48.56
CA VAL A 622 -2.38 -8.38 47.18
C VAL A 622 -3.80 -7.83 47.14
N GLN A 623 -3.99 -6.70 46.46
CA GLN A 623 -5.29 -6.34 45.89
C GLN A 623 -5.08 -5.79 44.49
N SER A 624 -5.66 -6.46 43.51
CA SER A 624 -5.59 -6.14 42.10
C SER A 624 -6.33 -4.85 41.77
N SER A 625 -5.62 -3.87 41.20
CA SER A 625 -6.20 -2.71 40.54
C SER A 625 -5.50 -2.42 39.21
N GLU A 626 -6.36 -2.20 38.22
CA GLU A 626 -6.21 -1.79 36.81
C GLU A 626 -4.84 -1.23 36.35
N LEU A 627 -4.29 -1.81 35.27
CA LEU A 627 -3.27 -1.14 34.45
C LEU A 627 -3.92 0.02 33.67
N GLN A 628 -3.77 1.26 34.16
CA GLN A 628 -3.81 2.42 33.28
C GLN A 628 -2.47 2.57 32.55
N ALA A 629 -2.52 2.54 31.22
CA ALA A 629 -1.35 2.81 30.39
C ALA A 629 -0.97 4.29 30.50
N VAL A 630 0.12 4.59 31.20
CA VAL A 630 0.69 5.94 31.30
C VAL A 630 1.31 6.33 29.96
N SER A 631 0.58 7.11 29.17
CA SER A 631 1.13 7.80 28.00
C SER A 631 2.04 8.94 28.44
N VAL A 632 3.35 8.78 28.24
CA VAL A 632 4.33 9.83 28.53
C VAL A 632 4.19 10.94 27.49
N TYR A 633 3.42 11.98 27.83
CA TYR A 633 3.34 13.23 27.08
C TYR A 633 4.49 14.15 27.52
N ILE A 634 5.40 14.49 26.58
CA ILE A 634 6.45 15.49 26.80
C ILE A 634 5.97 16.82 26.20
N PRO A 635 5.67 17.85 27.02
CA PRO A 635 5.36 19.19 26.50
C PRO A 635 6.65 19.89 26.05
N PRO A 636 6.61 20.70 24.97
CA PRO A 636 7.73 21.56 24.62
C PRO A 636 7.82 22.74 25.60
N GLN A 637 9.01 22.97 26.16
CA GLN A 637 9.30 24.22 26.87
C GLN A 637 9.40 25.36 25.85
N HIS A 638 8.62 26.42 26.08
CA HIS A 638 8.90 27.74 25.53
C HIS A 638 8.60 28.80 26.60
N ASP A 639 9.44 29.82 26.66
CA ASP A 639 9.48 30.81 27.72
C ASP A 639 8.21 31.66 27.85
N ALA A 640 8.01 32.19 29.06
CA ALA A 640 6.85 32.97 29.43
C ALA A 640 6.80 34.36 28.76
N ASP A 641 5.59 34.88 28.50
CA ASP A 641 5.14 36.01 29.33
C ASP A 641 3.62 36.32 29.32
N THR A 642 3.13 36.79 30.47
CA THR A 642 1.92 37.61 30.73
C THR A 642 0.45 37.12 30.58
N ARG A 643 -0.27 37.29 31.72
CA ARG A 643 -1.70 37.68 31.94
C ARG A 643 -2.85 36.64 31.90
N VAL A 644 -3.03 36.02 33.07
CA VAL A 644 -4.29 35.83 33.84
C VAL A 644 -5.59 36.44 33.28
N ASN A 645 -6.64 35.60 33.16
CA ASN A 645 -7.95 35.81 33.81
C ASN A 645 -8.78 34.51 33.86
N SER A 646 -9.61 34.38 34.90
CA SER A 646 -10.38 33.18 35.28
C SER A 646 -11.78 33.10 34.63
N TRP A 647 -12.40 31.91 34.65
CA TRP A 647 -13.71 31.59 35.30
C TRP A 647 -14.37 30.30 34.72
N ASP A 648 -14.36 29.25 35.55
CA ASP A 648 -15.39 28.23 35.86
C ASP A 648 -16.14 27.30 34.84
N SER A 649 -16.34 26.08 35.36
CA SER A 649 -17.45 25.10 35.14
C SER A 649 -17.28 23.95 34.11
N SER A 650 -16.94 22.77 34.64
CA SER A 650 -17.05 21.41 34.06
C SER A 650 -18.52 20.89 34.09
N PRO A 651 -18.85 19.60 33.75
CA PRO A 651 -18.07 18.53 33.09
C PRO A 651 -18.83 17.78 31.95
N MET A 652 -18.13 16.98 31.14
CA MET A 652 -18.68 15.74 30.53
C MET A 652 -17.56 14.82 30.00
N LEU A 653 -17.80 13.50 29.99
CA LEU A 653 -16.76 12.47 29.83
C LEU A 653 -16.52 12.02 28.38
N GLY A 654 -15.25 11.78 28.07
CA GLY A 654 -14.80 10.52 27.43
C GLY A 654 -15.11 10.27 25.95
N ALA A 655 -14.11 10.49 25.08
CA ALA A 655 -13.96 9.74 23.83
C ALA A 655 -12.48 9.64 23.42
N SER A 656 -11.86 8.49 23.70
CA SER A 656 -10.53 8.15 23.17
C SER A 656 -10.66 7.72 21.71
N GLN A 657 -9.90 8.33 20.80
CA GLN A 657 -9.79 7.90 19.40
C GLN A 657 -8.31 7.73 19.02
N ASN A 658 -7.82 6.50 19.08
CA ASN A 658 -6.55 6.08 18.50
C ASN A 658 -6.80 5.04 17.40
N PHE A 659 -6.87 5.49 16.15
CA PHE A 659 -6.59 4.67 14.96
C PHE A 659 -6.17 5.60 13.82
N SER A 660 -4.99 5.37 13.22
CA SER A 660 -4.47 6.17 12.11
C SER A 660 -3.86 5.30 11.02
N PHE A 661 -4.65 5.04 9.97
CA PHE A 661 -4.15 4.86 8.62
C PHE A 661 -4.66 6.03 7.78
N ASN A 662 -3.81 7.03 7.52
CA ASN A 662 -4.18 8.24 6.78
C ASN A 662 -3.62 8.21 5.35
N PHE A 663 -4.44 7.72 4.41
CA PHE A 663 -4.45 8.26 3.04
C PHE A 663 -5.41 9.46 2.99
N PRO A 664 -5.16 10.48 2.14
CA PRO A 664 -5.81 11.79 2.27
C PRO A 664 -7.31 11.76 1.93
N ARG A 665 -8.14 12.31 2.82
CA ARG A 665 -9.57 12.55 2.58
C ARG A 665 -9.79 13.64 1.53
N LEU A 666 -10.27 13.27 0.35
CA LEU A 666 -11.26 14.12 -0.35
C LEU A 666 -12.54 14.12 0.51
N LYS A 667 -13.05 15.31 0.85
CA LYS A 667 -14.41 15.45 1.39
C LYS A 667 -15.39 15.52 0.21
N TYR A 668 -16.07 14.42 -0.09
CA TYR A 668 -17.33 14.47 -0.83
C TYR A 668 -18.47 14.68 0.16
N THR A 669 -19.16 15.81 0.02
CA THR A 669 -20.47 16.03 0.65
C THR A 669 -21.53 15.41 -0.25
N LEU A 670 -22.02 14.20 0.08
CA LEU A 670 -23.12 13.60 -0.67
C LEU A 670 -23.92 12.61 0.19
N TYR A 671 -24.90 13.12 0.94
CA TYR A 671 -26.13 12.42 1.31
C TYR A 671 -27.19 13.47 1.65
N GLY A 672 -28.20 13.59 0.80
CA GLY A 672 -29.18 14.68 0.87
C GLY A 672 -30.14 14.76 -0.32
N ALA A 673 -30.54 13.61 -0.87
CA ALA A 673 -31.63 13.49 -1.85
C ALA A 673 -32.05 12.02 -1.98
N LEU A 674 -33.12 11.64 -1.28
CA LEU A 674 -34.06 10.52 -1.55
C LEU A 674 -34.83 10.17 -0.26
N GLN A 675 -35.91 10.92 0.02
CA GLN A 675 -37.28 10.42 0.21
C GLN A 675 -38.20 11.61 0.55
N CYS A 676 -39.43 11.62 0.03
CA CYS A 676 -40.54 12.52 0.36
C CYS A 676 -40.36 14.03 0.07
N ASP A 677 -40.91 14.49 -1.06
CA ASP A 677 -42.20 15.20 -0.96
C ASP A 677 -43.05 14.97 -2.22
N GLU A 678 -44.27 14.48 -2.02
CA GLU A 678 -45.26 14.23 -3.07
C GLU A 678 -46.45 15.18 -2.84
N ARG A 679 -46.19 16.50 -2.78
CA ARG A 679 -47.25 17.48 -2.48
C ARG A 679 -46.96 18.96 -2.79
N GLU A 680 -46.69 19.33 -4.04
CA GLU A 680 -47.03 20.71 -4.48
C GLU A 680 -47.33 20.89 -5.98
N GLN A 681 -48.13 19.98 -6.54
CA GLN A 681 -48.64 20.11 -7.91
C GLN A 681 -50.01 20.82 -7.94
N ASN A 682 -50.10 22.06 -7.42
CA ASN A 682 -51.33 22.86 -7.57
C ASN A 682 -51.15 24.39 -7.32
N ASN A 683 -50.55 25.11 -8.28
CA ASN A 683 -51.00 26.46 -8.72
C ASN A 683 -50.01 27.14 -9.67
N ARG A 684 -50.31 27.13 -10.98
CA ARG A 684 -50.24 28.33 -11.86
C ARG A 684 -50.85 28.03 -13.23
N THR A 685 -52.16 28.24 -13.31
CA THR A 685 -52.95 28.19 -14.54
C THR A 685 -52.66 29.38 -15.46
N SER A 686 -52.03 29.09 -16.59
CA SER A 686 -52.48 29.49 -17.93
C SER A 686 -53.20 30.85 -18.12
N ARG A 687 -52.45 31.89 -18.53
CA ARG A 687 -52.84 33.03 -19.41
C ARG A 687 -51.57 33.61 -20.05
N THR A 688 -51.46 34.04 -21.31
CA THR A 688 -52.24 33.85 -22.57
C THR A 688 -51.27 34.13 -23.76
N PRO A 689 -51.53 33.66 -25.00
CA PRO A 689 -50.49 33.62 -26.06
C PRO A 689 -50.42 34.87 -26.95
N LEU A 690 -49.24 35.17 -27.51
CA LEU A 690 -49.08 35.95 -28.75
C LEU A 690 -47.74 35.57 -29.44
N LEU A 691 -47.66 35.79 -30.77
CA LEU A 691 -46.55 35.42 -31.69
C LEU A 691 -46.29 33.92 -31.88
N LYS A 692 -47.21 33.29 -32.61
CA LYS A 692 -46.86 32.30 -33.64
C LYS A 692 -46.34 33.04 -34.90
N MET A 693 -45.35 32.44 -35.57
CA MET A 693 -45.32 32.25 -37.04
C MET A 693 -45.11 33.48 -37.96
N VAL A 694 -43.85 33.69 -38.33
CA VAL A 694 -43.41 34.05 -39.71
C VAL A 694 -42.28 33.05 -40.04
N GLU A 695 -42.63 31.98 -40.77
CA GLU A 695 -42.07 31.61 -42.08
C GLU A 695 -40.58 31.18 -42.02
N LYS A 696 -40.22 29.89 -42.05
CA LYS A 696 -40.80 28.68 -42.70
C LYS A 696 -40.63 28.63 -44.22
N ILE A 697 -39.41 28.31 -44.65
CA ILE A 697 -39.16 27.20 -45.58
C ILE A 697 -38.55 26.08 -44.72
#